data_AF-A0A0C3CL19-F1
#
_entry.id   AF-A0A0C3CL19-F1
#
_cell.length_a   1.000
_cell.length_b   1.000
_cell.length_c   1.000
_cell.angle_alpha   90.00
_cell.angle_beta   90.00
_cell.angle_gamma   90.00
#
_symmetry.space_group_name_H-M   'P 1'
#
loop_
_entity.id
_entity.type
_entity.pdbx_description
1 polymer ?
#
loop_
_entity_poly.entity_id
_entity_poly.type
_entity_poly.pdbx_seq_one_letter_code
_entity_poly.pdbx_strand_id
1 'polypeptide(L)'
;MVSFSCYKLFRGLRSMCAPIATVIGFSLMLTYVFILYQPSRGPGMKQRMGWQAWAVVNLQPNVSSNGGVSPSTSNSSIGLPGGVDWWNVTKPEEKVDFANLPLDVWSPLLPHDTGFSEIAVQRCVINPDVGGDFCYPDSTSEDDAIKGKWVRVPRNLNLEGGYMAGWLNMYYRRTRRQDINLITDVQLFSDQEQPSSLEGWHKASTSVRAGLGGLPPLYLWYKIGKTAADMTVEEKANIITELDVLYGEDVPWYGFEKLEPATLPKHKRREATWITYKRGVKIPPRAPPLHFSHSGKFKILQVADLHFSVSQGVCRDTILNPCKHSDNLTNSLISHVIDQEKPDLIVFTGDQLNGQGTSWDPKSVLAKFSRAVAEKGIPWAAVFGNHDEEDGMRKELQVSLMKGLPFSLVERGPKDVHGVSNYVLKVYSPDASKTHALTLYFLDSGSYSKGVLDWFGFFTPTEYDWIRQSQIDWFLKQSATIGQIERPFRPDSGKDLGSIWQRQDDQITPVVRKLAKPNALMFFHIPLPETYSKADMNPSTGKPLDVGISGQEPHGNAKNSDKFFENGILKAMESEHVGHENAQEVKVIGNGHCHITENCRRVQGVWMCFGGGGSYSGYSKVGFDRRFRIYDITEYGETIRTYKRTEKDEILDDMILAGPRAPPFS
;
A
#
# COMPACT_ATOMS: atom_id res chain seq x y z
N MET A 1 45.58 -70.40 29.21
CA MET A 1 45.89 -69.09 29.81
C MET A 1 46.50 -68.20 28.73
N VAL A 2 45.68 -67.34 28.12
CA VAL A 2 46.14 -66.32 27.16
C VAL A 2 46.04 -64.98 27.88
N SER A 3 47.18 -64.42 28.25
CA SER A 3 47.29 -63.14 28.95
C SER A 3 46.85 -61.99 28.04
N PHE A 4 45.58 -61.59 28.12
CA PHE A 4 45.12 -60.31 27.58
C PHE A 4 45.71 -59.18 28.43
N SER A 5 46.83 -58.64 27.97
CA SER A 5 47.48 -57.51 28.64
C SER A 5 46.63 -56.26 28.48
N CYS A 6 46.10 -55.73 29.60
CA CYS A 6 45.39 -54.45 29.71
C CYS A 6 46.12 -53.29 29.00
N TYR A 7 47.43 -53.41 28.79
CA TYR A 7 48.27 -52.44 28.09
C TYR A 7 47.82 -52.17 26.63
N LYS A 8 47.29 -53.18 25.92
CA LYS A 8 46.80 -53.00 24.54
C LYS A 8 45.47 -52.22 24.50
N LEU A 9 44.61 -52.39 25.50
CA LEU A 9 43.34 -51.68 25.62
C LEU A 9 43.55 -50.18 25.88
N PHE A 10 44.43 -49.84 26.82
CA PHE A 10 44.74 -48.44 27.14
C PHE A 10 45.48 -47.72 25.99
N ARG A 11 46.28 -48.44 25.19
CA ARG A 11 46.91 -47.88 23.98
C ARG A 11 45.89 -47.59 22.88
N GLY A 12 44.87 -48.45 22.73
CA GLY A 12 43.75 -48.21 21.82
C GLY A 12 42.92 -46.99 22.22
N LEU A 13 42.52 -46.91 23.49
CA LEU A 13 41.79 -45.77 24.06
C LEU A 13 42.55 -44.45 23.90
N ARG A 14 43.86 -44.43 24.17
CA ARG A 14 44.71 -43.24 23.99
C ARG A 14 44.79 -42.80 22.52
N SER A 15 44.77 -43.75 21.56
CA SER A 15 44.76 -43.43 20.13
C SER A 15 43.43 -42.87 19.63
N MET A 16 42.32 -43.16 20.33
CA MET A 16 40.98 -42.63 20.01
C MET A 16 40.70 -41.26 20.64
N CYS A 17 41.33 -40.94 21.77
CA CYS A 17 41.16 -39.64 22.43
C CYS A 17 41.54 -38.45 21.53
N ALA A 18 42.63 -38.56 20.76
CA ALA A 18 43.07 -37.48 19.88
C ALA A 18 42.06 -37.16 18.76
N PRO A 19 41.60 -38.13 17.92
CA PRO A 19 40.61 -37.84 16.89
C PRO A 19 39.26 -37.43 17.47
N ILE A 20 38.80 -38.00 18.59
CA ILE A 20 37.54 -37.58 19.24
C ILE A 20 37.64 -36.14 19.73
N ALA A 21 38.74 -35.77 20.40
CA ALA A 21 38.94 -34.40 20.87
C ALA A 21 39.01 -33.40 19.71
N THR A 22 39.64 -33.78 18.59
CA THR A 22 39.66 -32.95 17.38
C THR A 22 38.27 -32.75 16.79
N VAL A 23 37.45 -33.80 16.69
CA VAL A 23 36.08 -33.69 16.16
C VAL A 23 35.24 -32.80 17.08
N ILE A 24 35.28 -33.00 18.39
CA ILE A 24 34.55 -32.17 19.36
C ILE A 24 35.03 -30.72 19.30
N GLY A 25 36.34 -30.48 19.27
CA GLY A 25 36.90 -29.13 19.17
C GLY A 25 36.50 -28.42 17.88
N PHE A 26 36.49 -29.13 16.75
CA PHE A 26 36.06 -28.58 15.47
C PHE A 26 34.56 -28.30 15.44
N SER A 27 33.73 -29.19 15.99
CA SER A 27 32.28 -28.96 16.14
C SER A 27 31.99 -27.74 17.03
N LEU A 28 32.68 -27.59 18.17
CA LEU A 28 32.52 -26.42 19.05
C LEU A 28 32.99 -25.13 18.38
N MET A 29 34.09 -25.17 17.61
CA MET A 29 34.56 -24.02 16.82
C MET A 29 33.53 -23.61 15.76
N LEU A 30 32.94 -24.58 15.04
CA LEU A 30 31.91 -24.31 14.04
C LEU A 30 30.63 -23.77 14.70
N THR A 31 30.20 -24.33 15.83
CA THR A 31 29.07 -23.80 16.60
C THR A 31 29.37 -22.37 17.08
N TYR A 32 30.59 -22.09 17.55
CA TYR A 32 30.99 -20.73 17.88
C TYR A 32 30.91 -19.82 16.65
N VAL A 33 31.55 -20.15 15.53
CA VAL A 33 31.60 -19.27 14.35
C VAL A 33 30.23 -19.04 13.70
N PHE A 34 29.40 -20.08 13.59
CA PHE A 34 28.16 -20.02 12.80
C PHE A 34 26.90 -19.80 13.64
N ILE A 35 26.92 -20.10 14.94
CA ILE A 35 25.72 -20.00 15.79
C ILE A 35 25.91 -18.93 16.88
N LEU A 36 27.04 -18.94 17.60
CA LEU A 36 27.20 -18.10 18.81
C LEU A 36 27.95 -16.78 18.56
N TYR A 37 28.90 -16.76 17.64
CA TYR A 37 29.64 -15.58 17.19
C TYR A 37 28.82 -14.87 16.14
N GLN A 38 27.80 -14.17 16.63
CA GLN A 38 27.17 -13.11 15.88
C GLN A 38 27.89 -11.82 16.25
N PRO A 39 28.85 -11.31 15.45
CA PRO A 39 29.32 -9.94 15.63
C PRO A 39 28.12 -9.05 15.33
N SER A 40 27.36 -8.73 16.38
CA SER A 40 26.28 -7.76 16.33
C SER A 40 26.91 -6.45 15.89
N ARG A 41 26.70 -6.09 14.62
CA ARG A 41 26.80 -4.68 14.22
C ARG A 41 25.68 -3.97 14.95
N GLY A 42 26.00 -3.48 16.14
CA GLY A 42 25.14 -2.59 16.92
C GLY A 42 24.77 -1.34 16.11
N PRO A 43 23.77 -0.57 16.56
CA PRO A 43 23.11 0.46 15.76
C PRO A 43 23.93 1.74 15.49
N GLY A 44 25.24 1.71 15.75
CA GLY A 44 26.15 2.83 15.46
C GLY A 44 26.75 2.70 14.06
N MET A 45 26.41 3.64 13.18
CA MET A 45 27.00 3.89 11.86
C MET A 45 26.47 3.05 10.68
N LYS A 46 25.18 3.19 10.40
CA LYS A 46 24.75 3.47 9.01
C LYS A 46 24.95 4.97 8.72
N GLN A 47 26.19 5.45 8.78
CA GLN A 47 26.62 6.55 7.94
C GLN A 47 27.46 5.91 6.85
N ARG A 48 26.82 5.52 5.75
CA ARG A 48 27.57 5.34 4.51
C ARG A 48 28.02 6.75 4.13
N MET A 49 29.28 7.09 4.41
CA MET A 49 29.89 8.21 3.70
C MET A 49 29.74 7.91 2.22
N GLY A 50 29.09 8.82 1.49
CA GLY A 50 28.92 8.69 0.05
C GLY A 50 30.30 8.44 -0.58
N TRP A 51 30.40 7.44 -1.44
CA TRP A 51 31.65 7.06 -2.10
C TRP A 51 32.10 8.10 -3.15
N GLN A 52 31.28 9.11 -3.43
CA GLN A 52 31.64 10.22 -4.31
C GLN A 52 32.36 11.32 -3.50
N ALA A 53 33.63 11.57 -3.83
CA ALA A 53 34.54 12.45 -3.10
C ALA A 53 34.21 13.96 -3.12
N TRP A 54 33.02 14.37 -3.57
CA TRP A 54 32.65 15.79 -3.71
C TRP A 54 31.17 16.05 -3.38
N ALA A 55 30.72 15.59 -2.22
CA ALA A 55 29.54 16.21 -1.61
C ALA A 55 29.91 17.65 -1.23
N VAL A 56 29.64 18.60 -2.13
CA VAL A 56 29.63 20.03 -1.77
C VAL A 56 28.44 20.22 -0.83
N VAL A 57 28.69 20.05 0.47
CA VAL A 57 27.81 20.56 1.50
C VAL A 57 27.89 22.08 1.34
N ASN A 58 26.84 22.68 0.79
CA ASN A 58 26.74 24.13 0.77
C ASN A 58 26.53 24.58 2.21
N LEU A 59 27.63 24.85 2.93
CA LEU A 59 27.67 25.37 4.29
C LEU A 59 27.40 26.88 4.31
N GLN A 60 26.38 27.35 3.58
CA GLN A 60 25.76 28.60 3.95
C GLN A 60 24.82 28.31 5.12
N PRO A 61 25.03 28.91 6.29
CA PRO A 61 24.08 28.80 7.39
C PRO A 61 22.82 29.54 6.94
N ASN A 62 21.82 28.80 6.49
CA ASN A 62 20.46 29.31 6.56
C ASN A 62 20.17 29.52 8.04
N VAL A 63 20.11 30.79 8.38
CA VAL A 63 19.78 31.36 9.68
C VAL A 63 18.91 30.40 10.49
N SER A 64 19.53 29.87 11.53
CA SER A 64 18.89 29.20 12.64
C SER A 64 17.88 30.14 13.28
N SER A 65 16.59 29.89 13.07
CA SER A 65 15.59 30.19 14.10
C SER A 65 15.52 28.98 15.01
N ASN A 66 16.16 29.11 16.17
CA ASN A 66 15.99 28.21 17.31
C ASN A 66 14.49 28.05 17.62
N GLY A 67 14.05 26.81 17.69
CA GLY A 67 12.70 26.45 18.13
C GLY A 67 12.62 24.95 18.38
N GLY A 68 13.28 24.48 19.43
CA GLY A 68 12.93 23.17 19.98
C GLY A 68 11.49 23.21 20.47
N VAL A 69 10.63 22.37 19.92
CA VAL A 69 9.27 22.16 20.43
C VAL A 69 9.11 20.66 20.67
N SER A 70 9.30 20.28 21.93
CA SER A 70 8.60 19.14 22.52
C SER A 70 7.09 19.31 22.27
N PRO A 71 6.28 18.25 22.20
CA PRO A 71 4.84 18.39 21.97
C PRO A 71 4.18 19.01 23.20
N SER A 72 4.23 20.33 23.31
CA SER A 72 3.43 21.11 24.24
C SER A 72 2.08 21.35 23.58
N THR A 73 1.06 20.87 24.25
CA THR A 73 -0.30 21.42 24.23
C THR A 73 -0.25 22.95 24.29
N SER A 74 -0.39 23.60 23.14
CA SER A 74 -0.66 25.04 23.07
C SER A 74 -1.69 25.33 21.99
N ASN A 75 -2.90 25.65 22.46
CA ASN A 75 -3.90 26.42 21.71
C ASN A 75 -3.24 27.70 21.18
N SER A 76 -2.94 27.75 19.89
CA SER A 76 -2.71 29.01 19.20
C SER A 76 -3.43 28.96 17.85
N SER A 77 -4.59 29.60 17.82
CA SER A 77 -5.36 29.89 16.62
C SER A 77 -4.51 30.72 15.66
N ILE A 78 -3.93 30.09 14.65
CA ILE A 78 -3.48 30.81 13.46
C ILE A 78 -4.75 31.31 12.80
N GLY A 79 -5.06 32.59 13.01
CA GLY A 79 -6.17 33.27 12.34
C GLY A 79 -5.92 33.25 10.84
N LEU A 80 -6.53 32.31 10.14
CA LEU A 80 -6.53 32.30 8.69
C LEU A 80 -7.33 33.52 8.19
N PRO A 81 -6.89 34.19 7.12
CA PRO A 81 -7.68 35.23 6.48
C PRO A 81 -9.09 34.70 6.18
N GLY A 82 -10.12 35.49 6.49
CA GLY A 82 -11.51 35.08 6.28
C GLY A 82 -11.74 34.57 4.86
N GLY A 83 -12.28 33.35 4.72
CA GLY A 83 -12.59 32.72 3.43
C GLY A 83 -11.53 31.77 2.87
N VAL A 84 -10.41 31.53 3.56
CA VAL A 84 -9.42 30.52 3.15
C VAL A 84 -9.51 29.29 4.06
N ASP A 85 -9.92 28.16 3.50
CA ASP A 85 -9.98 26.90 4.22
C ASP A 85 -8.59 26.41 4.64
N TRP A 86 -8.49 25.87 5.85
CA TRP A 86 -7.20 25.47 6.42
C TRP A 86 -6.50 24.37 5.62
N TRP A 87 -7.24 23.50 4.94
CA TRP A 87 -6.67 22.44 4.09
C TRP A 87 -6.04 22.97 2.80
N ASN A 88 -6.46 24.14 2.31
CA ASN A 88 -5.86 24.75 1.11
C ASN A 88 -4.48 25.35 1.36
N VAL A 89 -4.20 25.75 2.61
CA VAL A 89 -2.90 26.29 3.04
C VAL A 89 -2.03 25.26 3.76
N THR A 90 -2.62 24.14 4.20
CA THR A 90 -1.88 22.99 4.71
C THR A 90 -1.31 22.22 3.51
N LYS A 91 -0.39 22.83 2.77
CA LYS A 91 0.46 22.08 1.84
C LYS A 91 1.48 21.33 2.68
N PRO A 92 1.59 20.00 2.58
CA PRO A 92 2.76 19.33 3.13
C PRO A 92 3.99 19.89 2.39
N GLU A 93 4.73 20.81 3.02
CA GLU A 93 6.02 21.26 2.50
C GLU A 93 6.99 20.08 2.55
N GLU A 94 7.08 19.33 1.46
CA GLU A 94 8.16 18.38 1.27
C GLU A 94 9.26 19.06 0.48
N LYS A 95 10.18 19.71 1.21
CA LYS A 95 11.51 19.97 0.68
C LYS A 95 12.24 18.64 0.62
N VAL A 96 12.09 17.93 -0.51
CA VAL A 96 12.84 16.70 -0.74
C VAL A 96 14.31 17.03 -0.81
N ASP A 97 15.10 16.44 0.09
CA ASP A 97 16.54 16.54 0.05
C ASP A 97 17.11 15.50 -0.93
N PHE A 98 17.17 15.90 -2.20
CA PHE A 98 17.70 15.07 -3.29
C PHE A 98 19.16 14.65 -3.07
N ALA A 99 19.94 15.42 -2.29
CA ALA A 99 21.35 15.14 -2.03
C ALA A 99 21.56 13.91 -1.13
N ASN A 100 20.54 13.54 -0.34
CA ASN A 100 20.60 12.39 0.56
C ASN A 100 20.00 11.10 -0.03
N LEU A 101 19.43 11.14 -1.23
CA LEU A 101 18.92 9.94 -1.88
C LEU A 101 20.07 8.99 -2.32
N PRO A 102 19.93 7.67 -2.17
CA PRO A 102 20.98 6.71 -2.54
C PRO A 102 21.16 6.63 -4.07
N LEU A 103 22.39 6.67 -4.55
CA LEU A 103 22.68 6.57 -6.00
C LEU A 103 22.89 5.13 -6.48
N ASP A 104 23.08 4.20 -5.55
CA ASP A 104 23.47 2.81 -5.78
C ASP A 104 22.33 1.81 -5.45
N VAL A 105 21.08 2.29 -5.39
CA VAL A 105 19.90 1.48 -5.05
C VAL A 105 18.81 1.72 -6.07
N TRP A 106 18.26 0.63 -6.62
CA TRP A 106 17.08 0.71 -7.47
C TRP A 106 15.84 0.98 -6.61
N SER A 107 15.26 2.17 -6.76
CA SER A 107 14.01 2.56 -6.10
C SER A 107 13.25 3.58 -6.95
N PRO A 108 12.53 3.13 -7.99
CA PRO A 108 11.99 3.97 -9.07
C PRO A 108 10.91 4.97 -8.63
N LEU A 109 10.35 4.79 -7.43
CA LEU A 109 9.37 5.70 -6.84
C LEU A 109 10.01 6.81 -6.00
N LEU A 110 11.33 6.79 -5.75
CA LEU A 110 12.01 7.93 -5.16
C LEU A 110 12.10 9.07 -6.18
N PRO A 111 11.91 10.32 -5.74
CA PRO A 111 11.96 11.49 -6.63
C PRO A 111 13.42 11.90 -6.91
N HIS A 112 14.21 11.08 -7.60
CA HIS A 112 15.59 11.44 -7.95
C HIS A 112 15.65 12.53 -9.02
N ASP A 113 16.44 13.58 -8.76
CA ASP A 113 16.80 14.63 -9.72
C ASP A 113 18.11 14.36 -10.47
N THR A 114 18.77 13.24 -10.14
CA THR A 114 20.06 12.84 -10.69
C THR A 114 19.83 11.90 -11.87
N GLY A 115 20.20 12.36 -13.07
CA GLY A 115 20.05 11.58 -14.30
C GLY A 115 21.04 10.42 -14.43
N PHE A 116 20.81 9.57 -15.42
CA PHE A 116 21.74 8.50 -15.77
C PHE A 116 22.95 9.00 -16.54
N SER A 117 24.11 8.40 -16.29
CA SER A 117 25.32 8.62 -17.10
C SER A 117 25.56 7.50 -18.11
N GLU A 118 25.06 6.29 -17.81
CA GLU A 118 25.29 5.11 -18.65
C GLU A 118 24.17 4.08 -18.44
N ILE A 119 23.80 3.37 -19.50
CA ILE A 119 22.87 2.23 -19.46
C ILE A 119 23.52 1.03 -20.14
N ALA A 120 23.34 -0.15 -19.56
CA ALA A 120 23.75 -1.42 -20.13
C ALA A 120 22.61 -2.45 -20.04
N VAL A 121 22.63 -3.43 -20.96
CA VAL A 121 21.75 -4.60 -20.94
C VAL A 121 22.65 -5.81 -20.90
N GLN A 122 22.42 -6.72 -19.94
CA GLN A 122 23.26 -7.91 -19.77
C GLN A 122 22.38 -9.15 -19.61
N ARG A 123 22.73 -10.19 -20.39
CA ARG A 123 22.15 -11.53 -20.22
C ARG A 123 23.00 -12.34 -19.25
N CYS A 124 22.33 -13.06 -18.37
CA CYS A 124 22.90 -13.92 -17.36
C CYS A 124 22.27 -15.31 -17.43
N VAL A 125 23.10 -16.34 -17.25
CA VAL A 125 22.68 -17.74 -17.17
C VAL A 125 22.31 -18.18 -15.75
N ILE A 126 22.65 -17.38 -14.74
CA ILE A 126 22.34 -17.61 -13.33
C ILE A 126 21.30 -16.57 -12.89
N ASN A 127 20.42 -16.91 -11.95
CA ASN A 127 19.55 -15.92 -11.33
C ASN A 127 20.41 -14.85 -10.63
N PRO A 128 20.38 -13.57 -11.04
CA PRO A 128 21.25 -12.56 -10.46
C PRO A 128 20.86 -12.18 -9.01
N ASP A 129 19.70 -12.60 -8.50
CA ASP A 129 19.39 -12.50 -7.07
C ASP A 129 20.23 -13.46 -6.20
N VAL A 130 20.75 -14.54 -6.81
CA VAL A 130 21.61 -15.54 -6.15
C VAL A 130 23.07 -15.38 -6.59
N GLY A 131 23.31 -15.08 -7.86
CA GLY A 131 24.63 -14.94 -8.46
C GLY A 131 25.35 -13.63 -8.14
N GLY A 132 24.70 -12.69 -7.45
CA GLY A 132 25.28 -11.40 -7.09
C GLY A 132 25.79 -10.64 -8.32
N ASP A 133 27.03 -10.16 -8.22
CA ASP A 133 27.63 -9.29 -9.24
C ASP A 133 28.21 -10.06 -10.45
N PHE A 134 28.07 -11.39 -10.49
CA PHE A 134 28.65 -12.24 -11.54
C PHE A 134 28.23 -11.86 -12.98
N CYS A 135 27.06 -11.25 -13.12
CA CYS A 135 26.51 -10.82 -14.39
C CYS A 135 26.30 -9.30 -14.48
N TYR A 136 26.97 -8.55 -13.61
CA TYR A 136 27.04 -7.10 -13.77
C TYR A 136 27.94 -6.79 -14.97
N PRO A 137 27.68 -5.68 -15.69
CA PRO A 137 28.60 -5.22 -16.71
C PRO A 137 29.97 -4.90 -16.08
N ASP A 138 31.03 -5.04 -16.87
CA ASP A 138 32.39 -4.74 -16.41
C ASP A 138 32.49 -3.29 -15.89
N SER A 139 33.29 -3.11 -14.84
CA SER A 139 33.55 -1.81 -14.24
C SER A 139 34.97 -1.70 -13.72
N THR A 140 35.55 -0.50 -13.82
CA THR A 140 36.78 -0.12 -13.15
C THR A 140 36.48 0.79 -11.96
N SER A 141 37.41 0.90 -11.00
CA SER A 141 37.24 1.86 -9.89
C SER A 141 37.18 3.30 -10.37
N GLU A 142 37.81 3.62 -11.49
CA GLU A 142 37.73 4.93 -12.14
C GLU A 142 36.34 5.16 -12.75
N ASP A 143 35.80 4.18 -13.48
CA ASP A 143 34.43 4.24 -14.00
C ASP A 143 33.40 4.44 -12.89
N ASP A 144 33.49 3.65 -11.81
CA ASP A 144 32.61 3.79 -10.66
C ASP A 144 32.71 5.20 -10.07
N ALA A 145 33.94 5.71 -9.86
CA ALA A 145 34.20 7.04 -9.30
C ALA A 145 33.62 8.19 -10.15
N ILE A 146 33.67 8.05 -11.48
CA ILE A 146 33.26 9.08 -12.43
C ILE A 146 31.76 8.98 -12.73
N LYS A 147 31.31 7.81 -13.16
CA LYS A 147 29.97 7.60 -13.73
C LYS A 147 28.94 7.11 -12.70
N GLY A 148 29.35 6.48 -11.62
CA GLY A 148 28.40 5.72 -10.80
C GLY A 148 28.72 4.24 -10.78
N LYS A 149 28.40 3.59 -9.66
CA LYS A 149 28.30 2.14 -9.63
C LYS A 149 27.13 1.67 -10.48
N TRP A 150 27.26 0.48 -11.05
CA TRP A 150 26.14 -0.18 -11.70
C TRP A 150 25.02 -0.47 -10.71
N VAL A 151 23.80 -0.11 -11.09
CA VAL A 151 22.57 -0.45 -10.39
C VAL A 151 21.72 -1.29 -11.32
N ARG A 152 21.41 -2.51 -10.89
CA ARG A 152 20.52 -3.42 -11.62
C ARG A 152 19.06 -3.00 -11.43
N VAL A 153 18.31 -2.94 -12.52
CA VAL A 153 16.83 -2.99 -12.48
C VAL A 153 16.46 -4.46 -12.21
N PRO A 154 15.94 -4.82 -11.01
CA PRO A 154 15.78 -6.20 -10.57
C PRO A 154 14.50 -6.82 -11.15
N ARG A 155 14.37 -6.77 -12.48
CA ARG A 155 13.20 -7.23 -13.24
C ARG A 155 13.67 -7.79 -14.57
N ASN A 156 13.45 -9.09 -14.73
CA ASN A 156 13.91 -9.85 -15.88
C ASN A 156 13.07 -9.54 -17.13
N LEU A 157 13.67 -8.91 -18.14
CA LEU A 157 13.02 -8.66 -19.44
C LEU A 157 12.56 -9.95 -20.16
N ASN A 158 13.16 -11.09 -19.82
CA ASN A 158 12.84 -12.41 -20.37
C ASN A 158 11.91 -13.24 -19.48
N LEU A 159 11.32 -12.69 -18.41
CA LEU A 159 10.57 -13.48 -17.43
C LEU A 159 9.47 -14.33 -18.07
N GLU A 160 8.67 -13.73 -18.96
CA GLU A 160 7.61 -14.40 -19.74
C GLU A 160 8.16 -15.19 -20.95
N GLY A 161 9.46 -15.08 -21.24
CA GLY A 161 10.16 -15.87 -22.26
C GLY A 161 10.39 -17.34 -21.88
N GLY A 162 10.14 -17.69 -20.61
CA GLY A 162 10.36 -19.02 -20.05
C GLY A 162 11.79 -19.26 -19.57
N TYR A 163 11.99 -20.33 -18.80
CA TYR A 163 13.26 -20.63 -18.11
C TYR A 163 14.49 -20.62 -19.03
N MET A 164 14.36 -21.17 -20.24
CA MET A 164 15.46 -21.27 -21.21
C MET A 164 15.91 -19.92 -21.78
N ALA A 165 15.09 -18.88 -21.68
CA ALA A 165 15.46 -17.53 -22.12
C ALA A 165 16.55 -16.91 -21.24
N GLY A 166 16.71 -17.40 -20.01
CA GLY A 166 17.65 -16.89 -19.01
C GLY A 166 17.22 -15.55 -18.41
N TRP A 167 18.13 -14.89 -17.71
CA TRP A 167 17.87 -13.60 -17.07
C TRP A 167 18.47 -12.47 -17.89
N LEU A 168 17.63 -11.57 -18.39
CA LEU A 168 18.04 -10.39 -19.12
C LEU A 168 17.67 -9.16 -18.30
N ASN A 169 18.66 -8.43 -17.81
CA ASN A 169 18.43 -7.28 -16.94
C ASN A 169 19.03 -6.02 -17.54
N MET A 170 18.40 -4.89 -17.21
CA MET A 170 18.96 -3.57 -17.47
C MET A 170 19.76 -3.10 -16.25
N TYR A 171 20.82 -2.35 -16.52
CA TYR A 171 21.67 -1.72 -15.54
C TYR A 171 21.83 -0.26 -15.90
N TYR A 172 21.90 0.60 -14.91
CA TYR A 172 22.23 2.01 -15.10
C TYR A 172 23.33 2.45 -14.15
N ARG A 173 23.98 3.56 -14.50
CA ARG A 173 24.83 4.34 -13.60
C ARG A 173 24.24 5.73 -13.44
N ARG A 174 24.39 6.30 -12.26
CA ARG A 174 24.04 7.70 -11.98
C ARG A 174 25.11 8.35 -11.11
N THR A 175 25.33 9.64 -11.33
CA THR A 175 26.38 10.42 -10.66
C THR A 175 25.91 11.85 -10.43
N ARG A 176 26.31 12.45 -9.29
CA ARG A 176 26.07 13.87 -9.01
C ARG A 176 27.15 14.81 -9.56
N ARG A 177 28.17 14.24 -10.21
CA ARG A 177 29.22 15.01 -10.87
C ARG A 177 28.62 15.95 -11.90
N GLN A 178 29.08 17.20 -11.88
CA GLN A 178 28.54 18.25 -12.76
C GLN A 178 29.19 18.22 -14.14
N ASP A 179 30.37 17.61 -14.26
CA ASP A 179 31.19 17.51 -15.45
C ASP A 179 30.91 16.26 -16.30
N ILE A 180 29.84 15.52 -15.99
CA ILE A 180 29.47 14.29 -16.71
C ILE A 180 28.22 14.51 -17.54
N ASN A 181 28.30 14.08 -18.80
CA ASN A 181 27.18 14.11 -19.70
C ASN A 181 26.10 13.12 -19.25
N LEU A 182 24.85 13.57 -19.25
CA LEU A 182 23.71 12.77 -18.78
C LEU A 182 22.81 12.33 -19.93
N ILE A 183 22.11 11.22 -19.71
CA ILE A 183 21.19 10.62 -20.67
C ILE A 183 19.92 11.46 -20.74
N THR A 184 19.63 11.97 -21.93
CA THR A 184 18.47 12.81 -22.22
C THR A 184 17.36 12.06 -22.94
N ASP A 185 17.67 10.94 -23.59
CA ASP A 185 16.67 10.21 -24.36
C ASP A 185 16.98 8.71 -24.45
N VAL A 186 15.93 7.91 -24.68
CA VAL A 186 16.00 6.45 -24.86
C VAL A 186 15.04 6.02 -25.97
N GLN A 187 15.49 5.12 -26.84
CA GLN A 187 14.71 4.60 -27.98
C GLN A 187 15.02 3.13 -28.22
N LEU A 188 14.08 2.40 -28.83
CA LEU A 188 14.27 1.01 -29.24
C LEU A 188 14.24 0.93 -30.77
N PHE A 189 15.27 0.29 -31.33
CA PHE A 189 15.38 0.06 -32.78
C PHE A 189 15.65 -1.41 -33.07
N SER A 190 15.15 -1.89 -34.20
CA SER A 190 15.56 -3.20 -34.73
C SER A 190 17.04 -3.21 -35.12
N ASP A 191 17.56 -4.35 -35.54
CA ASP A 191 18.93 -4.47 -36.06
C ASP A 191 19.15 -3.74 -37.39
N GLN A 192 18.07 -3.42 -38.11
CA GLN A 192 18.10 -2.72 -39.41
C GLN A 192 17.84 -1.22 -39.29
N GLU A 193 17.42 -0.76 -38.12
CA GLU A 193 17.07 0.63 -37.86
C GLU A 193 18.10 1.30 -36.94
N GLN A 194 18.18 2.62 -37.03
CA GLN A 194 19.03 3.44 -36.18
C GLN A 194 18.42 4.85 -36.05
N PRO A 195 18.85 5.65 -35.05
CA PRO A 195 18.48 7.06 -34.97
C PRO A 195 18.85 7.82 -36.25
N SER A 196 18.09 8.86 -36.58
CA SER A 196 18.32 9.68 -37.78
C SER A 196 19.69 10.37 -37.79
N SER A 197 20.25 10.64 -36.61
CA SER A 197 21.63 11.08 -36.41
C SER A 197 22.28 10.21 -35.34
N LEU A 198 23.53 9.79 -35.55
CA LEU A 198 24.31 9.04 -34.58
C LEU A 198 24.99 9.92 -33.52
N GLU A 199 24.88 11.25 -33.65
CA GLU A 199 25.50 12.19 -32.72
C GLU A 199 24.96 12.03 -31.30
N GLY A 200 25.84 11.65 -30.38
CA GLY A 200 25.51 11.44 -28.97
C GLY A 200 24.66 10.19 -28.68
N TRP A 201 24.33 9.38 -29.69
CA TRP A 201 23.55 8.15 -29.51
C TRP A 201 24.46 6.95 -29.29
N HIS A 202 24.15 6.18 -28.26
CA HIS A 202 24.87 4.97 -27.88
C HIS A 202 23.95 3.76 -27.94
N LYS A 203 24.40 2.70 -28.60
CA LYS A 203 23.70 1.42 -28.70
C LYS A 203 24.16 0.50 -27.56
N ALA A 204 23.21 -0.05 -26.80
CA ALA A 204 23.50 -1.13 -25.86
C ALA A 204 24.01 -2.37 -26.62
N SER A 205 25.10 -2.97 -26.14
CA SER A 205 25.77 -4.11 -26.79
C SER A 205 24.86 -5.35 -26.91
N THR A 206 24.05 -5.60 -25.88
CA THR A 206 23.13 -6.74 -25.84
C THR A 206 21.73 -6.32 -26.29
N SER A 207 21.12 -7.14 -27.14
CA SER A 207 19.70 -6.95 -27.50
C SER A 207 18.80 -7.09 -26.27
N VAL A 208 17.77 -6.24 -26.15
CA VAL A 208 16.71 -6.38 -25.15
C VAL A 208 15.78 -7.58 -25.40
N ARG A 209 16.08 -8.38 -26.43
CA ARG A 209 15.45 -9.67 -26.76
C ARG A 209 16.44 -10.85 -26.72
N ALA A 210 17.65 -10.64 -26.21
CA ALA A 210 18.66 -11.68 -26.16
C ALA A 210 18.17 -12.90 -25.36
N GLY A 211 18.18 -14.08 -25.98
CA GLY A 211 17.67 -15.32 -25.39
C GLY A 211 16.21 -15.65 -25.74
N LEU A 212 15.47 -14.73 -26.36
CA LEU A 212 14.11 -15.00 -26.85
C LEU A 212 14.15 -15.55 -28.28
N GLY A 213 13.91 -16.85 -28.44
CA GLY A 213 13.84 -17.49 -29.75
C GLY A 213 12.66 -16.99 -30.59
N GLY A 214 12.89 -16.80 -31.89
CA GLY A 214 11.84 -16.46 -32.86
C GLY A 214 11.43 -14.99 -32.91
N LEU A 215 12.11 -14.10 -32.17
CA LEU A 215 11.94 -12.66 -32.28
C LEU A 215 13.21 -12.01 -32.86
N PRO A 216 13.07 -11.04 -33.79
CA PRO A 216 14.23 -10.32 -34.31
C PRO A 216 14.88 -9.48 -33.19
N PRO A 217 16.22 -9.28 -33.24
CA PRO A 217 16.92 -8.46 -32.26
C PRO A 217 16.32 -7.05 -32.17
N LEU A 218 16.19 -6.57 -30.94
CA LEU A 218 15.80 -5.20 -30.63
C LEU A 218 16.87 -4.61 -29.72
N TYR A 219 17.32 -3.38 -29.98
CA TYR A 219 18.42 -2.75 -29.26
C TYR A 219 17.95 -1.48 -28.58
N LEU A 220 18.37 -1.31 -27.32
CA LEU A 220 18.23 -0.07 -26.59
C LEU A 220 19.30 0.91 -27.06
N TRP A 221 18.85 2.06 -27.52
CA TRP A 221 19.68 3.22 -27.80
C TRP A 221 19.39 4.30 -26.77
N TYR A 222 20.42 4.98 -26.29
CA TYR A 222 20.29 6.11 -25.39
C TYR A 222 21.14 7.28 -25.86
N LYS A 223 20.61 8.50 -25.71
CA LYS A 223 21.27 9.73 -26.12
C LYS A 223 21.94 10.39 -24.93
N ILE A 224 23.25 10.59 -25.02
CA ILE A 224 24.03 11.37 -24.07
C ILE A 224 23.96 12.85 -24.49
N GLY A 225 23.48 13.70 -23.59
CA GLY A 225 23.35 15.13 -23.79
C GLY A 225 24.54 15.93 -23.26
N LYS A 226 24.25 17.11 -22.72
CA LYS A 226 25.24 18.01 -22.10
C LYS A 226 25.69 17.51 -20.72
N THR A 227 26.75 18.11 -20.18
CA THR A 227 27.09 17.95 -18.76
C THR A 227 26.02 18.58 -17.88
N ALA A 228 25.86 18.11 -16.64
CA ALA A 228 24.88 18.71 -15.73
C ALA A 228 25.16 20.19 -15.43
N ALA A 229 26.42 20.65 -15.51
CA ALA A 229 26.81 22.05 -15.37
C ALA A 229 26.32 22.93 -16.52
N ASP A 230 26.25 22.38 -17.74
CA ASP A 230 25.92 23.11 -18.97
C ASP A 230 24.42 23.06 -19.32
N MET A 231 23.61 22.34 -18.54
CA MET A 231 22.17 22.20 -18.76
C MET A 231 21.39 23.39 -18.22
N THR A 232 20.40 23.86 -18.98
CA THR A 232 19.37 24.76 -18.43
C THR A 232 18.46 24.02 -17.44
N VAL A 233 17.64 24.77 -16.70
CA VAL A 233 16.66 24.19 -15.77
C VAL A 233 15.66 23.30 -16.51
N GLU A 234 15.23 23.72 -17.70
CA GLU A 234 14.31 22.98 -18.56
C GLU A 234 14.95 21.72 -19.15
N GLU A 235 16.22 21.80 -19.56
CA GLU A 235 16.96 20.63 -20.03
C GLU A 235 17.11 19.59 -18.90
N LYS A 236 17.51 20.04 -17.70
CA LYS A 236 17.63 19.19 -16.52
C LYS A 236 16.30 18.55 -16.12
N ALA A 237 15.18 19.25 -16.29
CA ALA A 237 13.84 18.73 -15.99
C ALA A 237 13.39 17.60 -16.95
N ASN A 238 14.06 17.41 -18.10
CA ASN A 238 13.67 16.46 -19.13
C ASN A 238 14.65 15.28 -19.32
N ILE A 239 15.71 15.22 -18.51
CA ILE A 239 16.66 14.08 -18.52
C ILE A 239 15.98 12.79 -18.05
N ILE A 240 16.56 11.64 -18.43
CA ILE A 240 16.08 10.34 -17.95
C ILE A 240 16.61 10.12 -16.53
N THR A 241 15.70 9.97 -15.57
CA THR A 241 16.02 9.82 -14.14
C THR A 241 15.74 8.42 -13.62
N GLU A 242 14.75 7.72 -14.19
CA GLU A 242 14.38 6.38 -13.74
C GLU A 242 14.13 5.41 -14.90
N LEU A 243 14.43 4.14 -14.65
CA LEU A 243 14.16 2.99 -15.52
C LEU A 243 13.50 1.87 -14.72
N ASP A 244 12.48 1.28 -15.30
CA ASP A 244 11.75 0.14 -14.75
C ASP A 244 11.29 -0.79 -15.89
N VAL A 245 10.69 -1.92 -15.53
CA VAL A 245 10.09 -2.89 -16.45
C VAL A 245 8.63 -3.06 -16.07
N LEU A 246 7.73 -2.98 -17.04
CA LEU A 246 6.32 -3.31 -16.82
C LEU A 246 6.00 -4.65 -17.47
N TYR A 247 5.28 -5.51 -16.76
CA TYR A 247 4.69 -6.72 -17.33
C TYR A 247 3.19 -6.52 -17.53
N GLY A 248 2.65 -7.06 -18.61
CA GLY A 248 1.28 -6.82 -19.03
C GLY A 248 1.13 -5.59 -19.93
N GLU A 249 -0.09 -5.34 -20.38
CA GLU A 249 -0.41 -4.31 -21.40
C GLU A 249 -0.87 -2.96 -20.79
N ASP A 250 -1.11 -2.91 -19.48
CA ASP A 250 -1.70 -1.74 -18.82
C ASP A 250 -0.68 -0.61 -18.59
N VAL A 251 -0.99 0.27 -17.64
CA VAL A 251 -0.23 1.50 -17.38
C VAL A 251 0.95 1.25 -16.43
N PRO A 252 2.08 1.95 -16.62
CA PRO A 252 3.17 1.94 -15.66
C PRO A 252 2.86 2.84 -14.45
N TRP A 253 3.79 2.91 -13.49
CA TRP A 253 3.68 3.81 -12.34
C TRP A 253 3.48 5.29 -12.75
N TYR A 254 2.96 6.09 -11.82
CA TYR A 254 2.78 7.52 -12.02
C TYR A 254 4.07 8.20 -12.52
N GLY A 255 3.95 8.95 -13.62
CA GLY A 255 5.05 9.67 -14.26
C GLY A 255 5.96 8.82 -15.15
N PHE A 256 5.78 7.50 -15.21
CA PHE A 256 6.51 6.64 -16.15
C PHE A 256 5.80 6.58 -17.50
N GLU A 257 6.60 6.39 -18.55
CA GLU A 257 6.15 6.18 -19.93
C GLU A 257 6.62 4.80 -20.41
N LYS A 258 5.85 4.17 -21.29
CA LYS A 258 6.27 2.92 -21.96
C LYS A 258 7.16 3.25 -23.14
N LEU A 259 8.27 2.51 -23.26
CA LEU A 259 9.15 2.58 -24.42
C LEU A 259 8.64 1.60 -25.49
N GLU A 260 8.32 2.13 -26.66
CA GLU A 260 7.81 1.36 -27.80
C GLU A 260 8.96 0.89 -28.71
N PRO A 261 8.89 -0.33 -29.29
CA PRO A 261 7.86 -1.35 -29.07
C PRO A 261 8.15 -2.21 -27.82
N ALA A 262 7.20 -3.06 -27.42
CA ALA A 262 7.40 -4.06 -26.37
C ALA A 262 8.67 -4.92 -26.61
N THR A 263 9.44 -5.15 -25.54
CA THR A 263 10.61 -6.04 -25.60
C THR A 263 10.17 -7.47 -25.85
N LEU A 264 9.08 -7.90 -25.20
CA LEU A 264 8.38 -9.14 -25.52
C LEU A 264 6.91 -8.80 -25.83
N PRO A 265 6.42 -9.03 -27.06
CA PRO A 265 5.01 -8.80 -27.38
C PRO A 265 4.12 -9.88 -26.75
N LYS A 266 2.89 -9.48 -26.38
CA LYS A 266 1.87 -10.41 -25.89
C LYS A 266 1.59 -11.52 -26.91
N HIS A 267 1.56 -12.76 -26.45
CA HIS A 267 1.24 -13.91 -27.31
C HIS A 267 0.63 -15.08 -26.53
N LYS A 268 -0.61 -15.44 -26.87
CA LYS A 268 -1.40 -16.48 -26.19
C LYS A 268 -1.49 -16.23 -24.68
N ARG A 269 -0.82 -17.05 -23.87
CA ARG A 269 -0.80 -16.98 -22.40
C ARG A 269 0.36 -16.15 -21.84
N ARG A 270 1.27 -15.67 -22.69
CA ARG A 270 2.39 -14.83 -22.27
C ARG A 270 1.96 -13.37 -22.25
N GLU A 271 2.26 -12.69 -21.16
CA GLU A 271 2.06 -11.25 -21.05
C GLU A 271 3.18 -10.47 -21.73
N ALA A 272 2.87 -9.27 -22.22
CA ALA A 272 3.89 -8.41 -22.79
C ALA A 272 4.88 -7.92 -21.74
N THR A 273 6.09 -7.59 -22.17
CA THR A 273 7.11 -6.96 -21.34
C THR A 273 7.55 -5.66 -21.99
N TRP A 274 7.63 -4.60 -21.18
CA TRP A 274 7.92 -3.24 -21.60
C TRP A 274 9.06 -2.67 -20.78
N ILE A 275 9.95 -1.92 -21.43
CA ILE A 275 10.82 -1.00 -20.72
C ILE A 275 10.01 0.26 -20.42
N THR A 276 10.11 0.77 -19.20
CA THR A 276 9.47 2.02 -18.82
C THR A 276 10.51 2.98 -18.26
N TYR A 277 10.30 4.27 -18.50
CA TYR A 277 11.25 5.30 -18.06
C TYR A 277 10.52 6.54 -17.53
N LYS A 278 11.23 7.37 -16.76
CA LYS A 278 10.73 8.64 -16.25
C LYS A 278 11.65 9.78 -16.66
N ARG A 279 11.06 10.91 -17.06
CA ARG A 279 11.77 12.17 -17.32
C ARG A 279 11.67 13.10 -16.13
N GLY A 280 12.82 13.56 -15.65
CA GLY A 280 12.95 14.47 -14.52
C GLY A 280 12.27 13.94 -13.25
N VAL A 281 11.91 14.86 -12.37
CA VAL A 281 11.22 14.54 -11.12
C VAL A 281 9.72 14.73 -11.31
N LYS A 282 8.96 13.63 -11.21
CA LYS A 282 7.49 13.65 -11.17
C LYS A 282 7.03 13.21 -9.79
N ILE A 283 6.74 14.17 -8.90
CA ILE A 283 6.29 13.89 -7.54
C ILE A 283 4.80 13.50 -7.61
N PRO A 284 4.40 12.31 -7.12
CA PRO A 284 3.00 11.92 -7.01
C PRO A 284 2.22 12.93 -6.15
N PRO A 285 1.03 13.38 -6.57
CA PRO A 285 0.23 14.30 -5.76
C PRO A 285 -0.19 13.64 -4.44
N ARG A 286 -0.14 14.41 -3.35
CA ARG A 286 -0.51 13.95 -2.01
C ARG A 286 -2.01 14.13 -1.77
N ALA A 287 -2.59 13.25 -0.95
CA ALA A 287 -3.94 13.44 -0.47
C ALA A 287 -4.03 14.69 0.42
N PRO A 288 -5.04 15.56 0.25
CA PRO A 288 -5.35 16.56 1.24
C PRO A 288 -5.73 15.90 2.57
N PRO A 289 -5.56 16.60 3.71
CA PRO A 289 -6.09 16.13 4.99
C PRO A 289 -7.59 15.86 4.89
N LEU A 290 -8.08 14.79 5.52
CA LEU A 290 -9.50 14.47 5.52
C LEU A 290 -10.28 15.47 6.38
N HIS A 291 -11.34 16.04 5.81
CA HIS A 291 -12.17 17.02 6.49
C HIS A 291 -13.64 16.87 6.07
N PHE A 292 -14.54 17.28 6.96
CA PHE A 292 -15.94 17.49 6.61
C PHE A 292 -16.09 18.73 5.72
N SER A 293 -17.12 18.75 4.89
CA SER A 293 -17.57 19.99 4.25
C SER A 293 -18.10 20.98 5.30
N HIS A 294 -18.21 22.26 4.93
CA HIS A 294 -18.90 23.29 5.72
C HIS A 294 -20.37 22.97 6.03
N SER A 295 -20.97 22.02 5.30
CA SER A 295 -22.32 21.51 5.58
C SER A 295 -22.35 20.32 6.55
N GLY A 296 -21.19 19.90 7.06
CA GLY A 296 -21.05 18.74 7.96
C GLY A 296 -21.18 17.39 7.27
N LYS A 297 -20.96 17.33 5.95
CA LYS A 297 -21.00 16.08 5.16
C LYS A 297 -19.60 15.54 4.87
N PHE A 298 -19.47 14.22 4.91
CA PHE A 298 -18.30 13.45 4.48
C PHE A 298 -18.78 12.11 3.92
N LYS A 299 -18.36 11.71 2.73
CA LYS A 299 -18.82 10.49 2.07
C LYS A 299 -17.67 9.53 1.80
N ILE A 300 -17.86 8.26 2.19
CA ILE A 300 -16.92 7.17 1.92
C ILE A 300 -17.53 6.22 0.90
N LEU A 301 -16.78 5.89 -0.14
CA LEU A 301 -17.08 4.81 -1.07
C LEU A 301 -16.18 3.61 -0.75
N GLN A 302 -16.79 2.48 -0.37
CA GLN A 302 -16.09 1.23 -0.14
C GLN A 302 -16.02 0.42 -1.44
N VAL A 303 -14.81 0.03 -1.83
CA VAL A 303 -14.53 -0.82 -2.99
C VAL A 303 -13.87 -2.10 -2.49
N ALA A 304 -14.54 -3.22 -2.65
CA ALA A 304 -14.06 -4.51 -2.17
C ALA A 304 -13.70 -5.43 -3.36
N ASP A 305 -12.64 -6.21 -3.18
CA ASP A 305 -12.33 -7.40 -3.97
C ASP A 305 -12.14 -7.11 -5.48
N LEU A 306 -11.09 -6.34 -5.81
CA LEU A 306 -10.77 -6.01 -7.19
C LEU A 306 -10.28 -7.21 -7.99
N HIS A 307 -9.42 -8.04 -7.40
CA HIS A 307 -8.81 -9.21 -8.05
C HIS A 307 -8.10 -8.86 -9.37
N PHE A 308 -7.31 -7.79 -9.40
CA PHE A 308 -6.55 -7.42 -10.60
C PHE A 308 -5.35 -8.34 -10.80
N SER A 309 -4.98 -8.53 -12.07
CA SER A 309 -3.89 -9.42 -12.48
C SER A 309 -2.79 -8.63 -13.21
N VAL A 310 -1.66 -9.27 -13.53
CA VAL A 310 -0.66 -8.66 -14.42
C VAL A 310 -1.25 -8.41 -15.82
N SER A 311 -2.05 -9.36 -16.31
CA SER A 311 -2.84 -9.19 -17.54
C SER A 311 -3.96 -8.15 -17.35
N GLN A 312 -4.69 -7.81 -18.41
CA GLN A 312 -5.84 -6.88 -18.32
C GLN A 312 -7.09 -7.49 -17.65
N GLY A 313 -6.95 -8.62 -16.96
CA GLY A 313 -8.03 -9.30 -16.26
C GLY A 313 -8.88 -10.20 -17.16
N VAL A 314 -9.44 -11.24 -16.54
CA VAL A 314 -10.44 -12.13 -17.13
C VAL A 314 -11.77 -11.89 -16.43
N CYS A 315 -12.82 -11.64 -17.20
CA CYS A 315 -14.14 -11.45 -16.64
C CYS A 315 -14.64 -12.71 -15.93
N ARG A 316 -15.19 -12.54 -14.74
CA ARG A 316 -15.81 -13.61 -13.96
C ARG A 316 -17.29 -13.34 -13.76
N ASP A 317 -18.09 -14.39 -13.75
CA ASP A 317 -19.48 -14.40 -13.28
C ASP A 317 -20.36 -13.24 -13.77
N THR A 318 -20.24 -12.88 -15.05
CA THR A 318 -20.99 -11.77 -15.67
C THR A 318 -21.70 -12.20 -16.94
N ILE A 319 -22.83 -11.54 -17.23
CA ILE A 319 -23.58 -11.70 -18.48
C ILE A 319 -23.02 -10.87 -19.64
N LEU A 320 -22.04 -10.00 -19.38
CA LEU A 320 -21.42 -9.17 -20.42
C LEU A 320 -20.81 -10.05 -21.51
N ASN A 321 -21.21 -9.83 -22.77
CA ASN A 321 -20.68 -10.58 -23.91
C ASN A 321 -20.58 -9.66 -25.15
N PRO A 322 -19.37 -9.44 -25.72
CA PRO A 322 -18.08 -9.93 -25.24
C PRO A 322 -17.61 -9.17 -23.99
N CYS A 323 -17.15 -9.89 -22.98
CA CYS A 323 -16.43 -9.30 -21.85
C CYS A 323 -14.92 -9.52 -22.04
N LYS A 324 -14.16 -8.44 -22.17
CA LYS A 324 -12.71 -8.44 -22.35
C LYS A 324 -12.11 -7.35 -21.48
N HIS A 325 -10.91 -7.60 -20.96
CA HIS A 325 -10.14 -6.64 -20.18
C HIS A 325 -10.89 -6.18 -18.92
N SER A 326 -11.27 -7.13 -18.06
CA SER A 326 -12.11 -6.86 -16.89
C SER A 326 -11.53 -5.84 -15.92
N ASP A 327 -10.20 -5.70 -15.83
CA ASP A 327 -9.56 -4.68 -14.99
C ASP A 327 -9.87 -3.27 -15.52
N ASN A 328 -9.94 -3.11 -16.84
CA ASN A 328 -10.30 -1.84 -17.47
C ASN A 328 -11.81 -1.56 -17.34
N LEU A 329 -12.66 -2.57 -17.53
CA LEU A 329 -14.10 -2.43 -17.29
C LEU A 329 -14.39 -2.05 -15.83
N THR A 330 -13.68 -2.66 -14.89
CA THR A 330 -13.80 -2.35 -13.45
C THR A 330 -13.36 -0.92 -13.15
N ASN A 331 -12.24 -0.46 -13.72
CA ASN A 331 -11.82 0.94 -13.58
C ASN A 331 -12.86 1.92 -14.13
N SER A 332 -13.46 1.62 -15.30
CA SER A 332 -14.54 2.43 -15.86
C SER A 332 -15.77 2.46 -14.96
N LEU A 333 -16.15 1.32 -14.39
CA LEU A 333 -17.26 1.22 -13.44
C LEU A 333 -17.00 2.02 -12.17
N ILE A 334 -15.80 1.91 -11.59
CA ILE A 334 -15.40 2.69 -10.41
C ILE A 334 -15.43 4.19 -10.74
N SER A 335 -14.89 4.61 -11.90
CA SER A 335 -14.94 6.00 -12.33
C SER A 335 -16.38 6.51 -12.46
N HIS A 336 -17.29 5.69 -13.02
CA HIS A 336 -18.71 6.03 -13.12
C HIS A 336 -19.34 6.21 -11.75
N VAL A 337 -19.13 5.27 -10.83
CA VAL A 337 -19.67 5.35 -9.46
C VAL A 337 -19.12 6.55 -8.70
N ILE A 338 -17.84 6.89 -8.90
CA ILE A 338 -17.24 8.12 -8.37
C ILE A 338 -17.99 9.36 -8.89
N ASP A 339 -18.31 9.41 -10.17
CA ASP A 339 -19.02 10.55 -10.77
C ASP A 339 -20.45 10.68 -10.24
N GLN A 340 -21.12 9.57 -9.95
CA GLN A 340 -22.46 9.56 -9.36
C GLN A 340 -22.45 9.90 -7.87
N GLU A 341 -21.53 9.33 -7.10
CA GLU A 341 -21.55 9.43 -5.64
C GLU A 341 -20.74 10.60 -5.09
N LYS A 342 -19.69 11.03 -5.79
CA LYS A 342 -18.77 12.10 -5.37
C LYS A 342 -18.23 11.87 -3.95
N PRO A 343 -17.54 10.75 -3.69
CA PRO A 343 -17.00 10.47 -2.37
C PRO A 343 -15.83 11.39 -2.01
N ASP A 344 -15.68 11.70 -0.72
CA ASP A 344 -14.54 12.42 -0.17
C ASP A 344 -13.37 11.48 0.15
N LEU A 345 -13.65 10.18 0.31
CA LEU A 345 -12.66 9.12 0.55
C LEU A 345 -13.09 7.82 -0.12
N ILE A 346 -12.13 7.10 -0.70
CA ILE A 346 -12.31 5.71 -1.15
C ILE A 346 -11.56 4.75 -0.22
N VAL A 347 -12.23 3.67 0.16
CA VAL A 347 -11.62 2.61 1.00
C VAL A 347 -11.61 1.29 0.23
N PHE A 348 -10.40 0.80 -0.08
CA PHE A 348 -10.20 -0.53 -0.65
C PHE A 348 -10.13 -1.58 0.47
N THR A 349 -11.07 -2.51 0.53
CA THR A 349 -11.21 -3.47 1.64
C THR A 349 -10.63 -4.86 1.36
N GLY A 350 -9.41 -4.91 0.82
CA GLY A 350 -8.68 -6.14 0.52
C GLY A 350 -8.86 -6.68 -0.90
N ASP A 351 -8.04 -7.68 -1.22
CA ASP A 351 -7.95 -8.38 -2.51
C ASP A 351 -7.89 -7.41 -3.70
N GLN A 352 -6.96 -6.46 -3.62
CA GLN A 352 -6.66 -5.63 -4.78
C GLN A 352 -6.01 -6.46 -5.89
N LEU A 353 -5.18 -7.43 -5.50
CA LEU A 353 -4.53 -8.40 -6.37
C LEU A 353 -5.31 -9.72 -6.35
N ASN A 354 -5.35 -10.41 -7.49
CA ASN A 354 -6.05 -11.69 -7.62
C ASN A 354 -5.38 -12.86 -6.90
N GLY A 355 -4.06 -12.80 -6.69
CA GLY A 355 -3.31 -14.00 -6.34
C GLY A 355 -3.37 -15.08 -7.43
N GLN A 356 -3.31 -16.34 -7.00
CA GLN A 356 -3.52 -17.53 -7.83
C GLN A 356 -2.63 -17.63 -9.08
N GLY A 357 -1.40 -17.10 -8.99
CA GLY A 357 -0.44 -17.12 -10.08
C GLY A 357 -0.73 -16.14 -11.22
N THR A 358 -1.73 -15.26 -11.11
CA THR A 358 -2.00 -14.22 -12.12
C THR A 358 -1.50 -12.84 -11.68
N SER A 359 -1.13 -12.68 -10.42
CA SER A 359 -0.55 -11.47 -9.84
C SER A 359 0.93 -11.64 -9.48
N TRP A 360 1.63 -12.56 -10.18
CA TRP A 360 3.04 -12.92 -9.97
C TRP A 360 4.03 -11.75 -9.97
N ASP A 361 3.65 -10.61 -10.53
CA ASP A 361 4.33 -9.34 -10.32
C ASP A 361 3.38 -8.29 -9.71
N PRO A 362 3.33 -8.20 -8.36
CA PRO A 362 2.53 -7.20 -7.67
C PRO A 362 2.83 -5.76 -8.09
N LYS A 363 4.05 -5.45 -8.54
CA LYS A 363 4.41 -4.09 -8.98
C LYS A 363 3.57 -3.63 -10.18
N SER A 364 3.38 -4.49 -11.19
CA SER A 364 2.57 -4.18 -12.37
C SER A 364 1.08 -4.01 -12.02
N VAL A 365 0.59 -4.73 -11.00
CA VAL A 365 -0.80 -4.60 -10.54
C VAL A 365 -1.01 -3.34 -9.68
N LEU A 366 -0.06 -3.06 -8.77
CA LEU A 366 -0.09 -1.88 -7.91
C LEU A 366 -0.02 -0.57 -8.70
N ALA A 367 0.61 -0.58 -9.88
CA ALA A 367 0.63 0.58 -10.78
C ALA A 367 -0.75 0.97 -11.33
N LYS A 368 -1.72 0.04 -11.36
CA LYS A 368 -3.00 0.23 -12.06
C LYS A 368 -4.26 0.15 -11.18
N PHE A 369 -4.24 -0.53 -10.03
CA PHE A 369 -5.48 -0.80 -9.27
C PHE A 369 -6.18 0.47 -8.77
N SER A 370 -5.42 1.49 -8.36
CA SER A 370 -5.96 2.75 -7.84
C SER A 370 -6.10 3.83 -8.92
N ARG A 371 -5.92 3.49 -10.21
CA ARG A 371 -5.85 4.47 -11.31
C ARG A 371 -7.08 5.36 -11.38
N ALA A 372 -8.27 4.75 -11.45
CA ALA A 372 -9.54 5.50 -11.57
C ALA A 372 -9.74 6.51 -10.43
N VAL A 373 -9.26 6.16 -9.23
CA VAL A 373 -9.35 7.00 -8.04
C VAL A 373 -8.32 8.13 -8.07
N ALA A 374 -7.08 7.80 -8.41
CA ALA A 374 -5.97 8.75 -8.50
C ALA A 374 -6.22 9.82 -9.57
N GLU A 375 -6.76 9.44 -10.73
CA GLU A 375 -7.07 10.36 -11.84
C GLU A 375 -8.17 11.37 -11.46
N LYS A 376 -9.09 10.98 -10.57
CA LYS A 376 -10.15 11.85 -10.05
C LYS A 376 -9.70 12.72 -8.87
N GLY A 377 -8.47 12.55 -8.39
CA GLY A 377 -7.91 13.35 -7.30
C GLY A 377 -8.49 13.03 -5.93
N ILE A 378 -9.05 11.84 -5.74
CA ILE A 378 -9.75 11.47 -4.49
C ILE A 378 -8.77 10.75 -3.56
N PRO A 379 -8.67 11.16 -2.28
CA PRO A 379 -7.93 10.41 -1.27
C PRO A 379 -8.41 8.96 -1.17
N TRP A 380 -7.48 8.03 -0.96
CA TRP A 380 -7.85 6.64 -0.76
C TRP A 380 -7.01 5.93 0.30
N ALA A 381 -7.65 5.01 1.00
CA ALA A 381 -7.06 4.12 1.98
C ALA A 381 -7.25 2.66 1.54
N ALA A 382 -6.41 1.76 2.05
CA ALA A 382 -6.48 0.34 1.74
C ALA A 382 -6.08 -0.56 2.91
N VAL A 383 -6.71 -1.71 2.98
CA VAL A 383 -6.28 -2.88 3.78
C VAL A 383 -6.02 -4.05 2.83
N PHE A 384 -5.18 -4.98 3.27
CA PHE A 384 -4.89 -6.20 2.51
C PHE A 384 -5.95 -7.26 2.75
N GLY A 385 -6.17 -8.08 1.72
CA GLY A 385 -6.88 -9.33 1.79
C GLY A 385 -6.00 -10.56 1.75
N ASN A 386 -6.63 -11.73 1.63
CA ASN A 386 -5.91 -13.00 1.63
C ASN A 386 -5.17 -13.24 0.31
N HIS A 387 -5.68 -12.76 -0.82
CA HIS A 387 -5.04 -12.94 -2.12
C HIS A 387 -3.85 -12.01 -2.36
N ASP A 388 -3.79 -10.87 -1.66
CA ASP A 388 -2.80 -9.83 -1.92
C ASP A 388 -1.34 -10.27 -1.70
N GLU A 389 -1.09 -11.32 -0.89
CA GLU A 389 0.26 -11.87 -0.64
C GLU A 389 0.45 -13.30 -1.19
N GLU A 390 -0.47 -13.82 -2.00
CA GLU A 390 -0.33 -15.17 -2.54
C GLU A 390 0.84 -15.30 -3.51
N ASP A 391 1.11 -14.24 -4.28
CA ASP A 391 2.14 -14.26 -5.32
C ASP A 391 3.19 -13.15 -5.14
N GLY A 392 4.44 -13.48 -5.50
CA GLY A 392 5.47 -12.51 -5.88
C GLY A 392 6.09 -11.68 -4.75
N MET A 393 5.31 -10.81 -4.08
CA MET A 393 5.82 -9.79 -3.16
C MET A 393 5.09 -9.78 -1.82
N ARG A 394 5.86 -9.70 -0.74
CA ARG A 394 5.34 -9.56 0.62
C ARG A 394 4.62 -8.23 0.89
N LYS A 395 3.61 -8.24 1.77
CA LYS A 395 2.81 -7.06 2.16
C LYS A 395 3.68 -5.88 2.60
N GLU A 396 4.79 -6.09 3.32
CA GLU A 396 5.64 -4.99 3.80
C GLU A 396 6.27 -4.17 2.67
N LEU A 397 6.62 -4.83 1.56
CA LEU A 397 7.15 -4.16 0.38
C LEU A 397 6.03 -3.49 -0.41
N GLN A 398 4.87 -4.14 -0.52
CA GLN A 398 3.70 -3.56 -1.19
C GLN A 398 3.24 -2.24 -0.54
N VAL A 399 3.15 -2.18 0.80
CA VAL A 399 2.82 -0.92 1.49
C VAL A 399 3.82 0.18 1.18
N SER A 400 5.11 -0.15 1.12
CA SER A 400 6.15 0.84 0.82
C SER A 400 5.96 1.45 -0.58
N LEU A 401 5.43 0.67 -1.53
CA LEU A 401 5.07 1.14 -2.87
C LEU A 401 3.75 1.92 -2.87
N MET A 402 2.70 1.42 -2.20
CA MET A 402 1.40 2.08 -2.09
C MET A 402 1.51 3.49 -1.49
N LYS A 403 2.37 3.69 -0.48
CA LYS A 403 2.67 5.03 0.09
C LYS A 403 3.21 6.04 -0.92
N GLY A 404 3.82 5.55 -2.00
CA GLY A 404 4.36 6.36 -3.09
C GLY A 404 3.35 6.61 -4.22
N LEU A 405 2.12 6.12 -4.10
CA LEU A 405 1.09 6.33 -5.12
C LEU A 405 0.33 7.65 -4.92
N PRO A 406 -0.17 8.25 -6.03
CA PRO A 406 -1.01 9.45 -5.97
C PRO A 406 -2.19 9.30 -5.01
N PHE A 407 -2.42 10.31 -4.17
CA PHE A 407 -3.55 10.41 -3.23
C PHE A 407 -3.69 9.25 -2.22
N SER A 408 -2.63 8.46 -2.02
CA SER A 408 -2.65 7.39 -1.01
C SER A 408 -2.57 7.94 0.42
N LEU A 409 -3.42 7.41 1.29
CA LEU A 409 -3.40 7.58 2.74
C LEU A 409 -2.94 6.31 3.48
N VAL A 410 -2.46 5.30 2.74
CA VAL A 410 -2.01 4.04 3.34
C VAL A 410 -0.80 4.30 4.23
N GLU A 411 -0.81 3.71 5.43
CA GLU A 411 0.34 3.70 6.31
C GLU A 411 0.76 2.28 6.64
N ARG A 412 2.04 2.08 6.96
CA ARG A 412 2.54 0.75 7.36
C ARG A 412 2.01 0.29 8.71
N GLY A 413 1.77 1.24 9.62
CA GLY A 413 1.56 0.92 11.03
C GLY A 413 2.83 0.50 11.78
N PRO A 414 2.71 0.22 13.09
CA PRO A 414 3.82 -0.19 13.95
C PRO A 414 4.50 -1.49 13.47
N LYS A 415 5.77 -1.69 13.83
CA LYS A 415 6.53 -2.89 13.43
C LYS A 415 6.30 -4.08 14.36
N ASP A 416 5.88 -3.82 15.58
CA ASP A 416 5.66 -4.73 16.69
C ASP A 416 4.21 -5.24 16.79
N VAL A 417 3.34 -4.79 15.90
CA VAL A 417 1.94 -5.25 15.78
C VAL A 417 1.84 -6.24 14.63
N HIS A 418 1.09 -7.33 14.82
CA HIS A 418 0.88 -8.34 13.79
C HIS A 418 0.24 -7.76 12.51
N GLY A 419 0.64 -8.28 11.35
CA GLY A 419 0.20 -7.79 10.05
C GLY A 419 0.88 -6.48 9.63
N VAL A 420 0.45 -5.93 8.50
CA VAL A 420 0.96 -4.69 7.93
C VAL A 420 -0.23 -3.84 7.49
N SER A 421 -0.14 -2.52 7.60
CA SER A 421 -1.28 -1.63 7.30
C SER A 421 -2.31 -1.57 8.43
N ASN A 422 -1.84 -1.59 9.70
CA ASN A 422 -2.64 -1.23 10.87
C ASN A 422 -2.47 0.28 11.18
N TYR A 423 -3.48 1.11 10.91
CA TYR A 423 -3.37 2.58 11.05
C TYR A 423 -4.73 3.24 11.32
N VAL A 424 -4.67 4.53 11.68
CA VAL A 424 -5.84 5.35 12.02
C VAL A 424 -5.83 6.61 11.18
N LEU A 425 -6.94 6.89 10.51
CA LEU A 425 -7.18 8.18 9.86
C LEU A 425 -8.23 8.95 10.66
N LYS A 426 -8.08 10.27 10.69
CA LYS A 426 -8.95 11.20 11.40
C LYS A 426 -9.53 12.19 10.42
N VAL A 427 -10.84 12.44 10.53
CA VAL A 427 -11.54 13.47 9.74
C VAL A 427 -11.85 14.65 10.64
N TYR A 428 -11.49 15.84 10.18
CA TYR A 428 -11.55 17.07 10.98
C TYR A 428 -12.71 17.97 10.57
N SER A 429 -13.15 18.82 11.49
CA SER A 429 -14.12 19.87 11.23
C SER A 429 -13.54 20.92 10.28
N PRO A 430 -14.40 21.61 9.50
CA PRO A 430 -13.95 22.57 8.51
C PRO A 430 -13.51 23.91 9.13
N ASP A 431 -13.94 24.20 10.36
CA ASP A 431 -13.61 25.43 11.05
C ASP A 431 -12.16 25.45 11.56
N ALA A 432 -11.71 26.62 12.02
CA ALA A 432 -10.33 26.83 12.43
C ALA A 432 -9.88 25.95 13.63
N SER A 433 -10.81 25.40 14.41
CA SER A 433 -10.48 24.48 15.52
C SER A 433 -9.89 23.16 15.03
N LYS A 434 -10.15 22.74 13.79
CA LYS A 434 -9.79 21.42 13.25
C LYS A 434 -10.18 20.31 14.23
N THR A 435 -11.39 20.37 14.77
CA THR A 435 -11.85 19.38 15.75
C THR A 435 -11.96 18.01 15.09
N HIS A 436 -11.35 17.00 15.72
CA HIS A 436 -11.47 15.61 15.26
C HIS A 436 -12.91 15.11 15.44
N ALA A 437 -13.61 14.86 14.35
CA ALA A 437 -15.05 14.62 14.33
C ALA A 437 -15.46 13.22 13.81
N LEU A 438 -14.52 12.46 13.23
CA LEU A 438 -14.73 11.05 12.86
C LEU A 438 -13.41 10.28 12.84
N THR A 439 -13.41 9.07 13.40
CA THR A 439 -12.24 8.16 13.42
C THR A 439 -12.42 7.02 12.43
N LEU A 440 -11.37 6.69 11.67
CA LEU A 440 -11.35 5.55 10.75
C LEU A 440 -10.19 4.61 11.14
N TYR A 441 -10.51 3.37 11.49
CA TYR A 441 -9.55 2.33 11.84
C TYR A 441 -9.34 1.38 10.66
N PHE A 442 -8.09 1.04 10.36
CA PHE A 442 -7.70 0.08 9.32
C PHE A 442 -6.83 -1.00 9.95
N LEU A 443 -7.20 -2.26 9.76
CA LEU A 443 -6.49 -3.41 10.33
C LEU A 443 -6.20 -4.46 9.26
N ASP A 444 -5.08 -5.16 9.41
CA ASP A 444 -4.73 -6.33 8.60
C ASP A 444 -5.30 -7.59 9.26
N SER A 445 -6.37 -8.14 8.70
CA SER A 445 -6.94 -9.41 9.17
C SER A 445 -6.06 -10.62 8.86
N GLY A 446 -4.91 -10.43 8.20
CA GLY A 446 -4.00 -11.48 7.77
C GLY A 446 -4.41 -12.08 6.42
N SER A 447 -3.76 -13.18 6.05
CA SER A 447 -4.08 -13.92 4.81
C SER A 447 -4.54 -15.34 5.15
N TYR A 448 -3.59 -16.26 5.31
CA TYR A 448 -3.88 -17.62 5.73
C TYR A 448 -3.03 -17.99 6.96
N SER A 449 -3.63 -18.73 7.88
CA SER A 449 -2.96 -19.20 9.09
C SER A 449 -1.98 -20.32 8.76
N LYS A 450 -0.75 -20.21 9.28
CA LYS A 450 0.32 -21.20 9.04
C LYS A 450 0.21 -22.36 10.03
N GLY A 451 0.10 -23.58 9.52
CA GLY A 451 0.08 -24.81 10.33
C GLY A 451 1.49 -25.39 10.60
N VAL A 452 1.62 -26.31 11.55
CA VAL A 452 2.90 -27.01 11.85
C VAL A 452 3.46 -27.77 10.63
N LEU A 453 2.59 -28.19 9.72
CA LEU A 453 2.94 -28.91 8.49
C LEU A 453 3.35 -27.99 7.32
N ASP A 454 3.06 -26.68 7.37
CA ASP A 454 3.58 -25.69 6.39
C ASP A 454 5.11 -25.62 6.44
N TRP A 455 5.69 -25.83 7.63
CA TRP A 455 7.13 -25.89 7.83
C TRP A 455 7.82 -26.96 6.97
N PHE A 456 7.08 -28.02 6.61
CA PHE A 456 7.57 -29.12 5.78
C PHE A 456 7.20 -28.97 4.29
N GLY A 457 6.49 -27.90 3.90
CA GLY A 457 6.18 -27.60 2.48
C GLY A 457 5.16 -28.54 1.82
N PHE A 458 4.39 -29.30 2.60
CA PHE A 458 3.47 -30.32 2.08
C PHE A 458 2.01 -29.88 1.91
N PHE A 459 1.64 -28.66 2.29
CA PHE A 459 0.24 -28.21 2.25
C PHE A 459 0.09 -26.74 1.83
N THR A 460 -1.03 -26.44 1.18
CA THR A 460 -1.59 -25.09 1.06
C THR A 460 -2.39 -24.79 2.34
N PRO A 461 -2.18 -23.64 3.00
CA PRO A 461 -3.00 -23.23 4.13
C PRO A 461 -4.49 -23.29 3.79
N THR A 462 -5.29 -24.00 4.59
CA THR A 462 -6.74 -24.16 4.35
C THR A 462 -7.60 -23.25 5.22
N GLU A 463 -6.99 -22.46 6.11
CA GLU A 463 -7.70 -21.66 7.10
C GLU A 463 -7.23 -20.21 7.06
N TYR A 464 -8.19 -19.29 7.04
CA TYR A 464 -7.94 -17.86 7.09
C TYR A 464 -7.30 -17.44 8.41
N ASP A 465 -6.40 -16.46 8.33
CA ASP A 465 -5.85 -15.83 9.53
C ASP A 465 -6.86 -14.88 10.19
N TRP A 466 -6.56 -14.40 11.39
CA TRP A 466 -7.44 -13.55 12.19
C TRP A 466 -6.69 -12.38 12.84
N ILE A 467 -7.46 -11.40 13.34
CA ILE A 467 -6.92 -10.29 14.12
C ILE A 467 -6.39 -10.83 15.45
N ARG A 468 -5.09 -10.63 15.69
CA ARG A 468 -4.36 -11.18 16.84
C ARG A 468 -4.34 -10.24 18.04
N GLN A 469 -4.03 -10.78 19.22
CA GLN A 469 -3.94 -10.03 20.49
C GLN A 469 -3.12 -8.73 20.38
N SER A 470 -1.96 -8.74 19.73
CA SER A 470 -1.15 -7.52 19.54
C SER A 470 -1.90 -6.39 18.80
N GLN A 471 -2.79 -6.74 17.87
CA GLN A 471 -3.64 -5.77 17.16
C GLN A 471 -4.79 -5.30 18.03
N ILE A 472 -5.35 -6.17 18.88
CA ILE A 472 -6.36 -5.82 19.89
C ILE A 472 -5.79 -4.77 20.85
N ASP A 473 -4.62 -5.05 21.42
CA ASP A 473 -3.93 -4.17 22.36
C ASP A 473 -3.58 -2.83 21.70
N TRP A 474 -3.10 -2.87 20.46
CA TRP A 474 -2.84 -1.68 19.67
C TRP A 474 -4.12 -0.85 19.43
N PHE A 475 -5.22 -1.49 19.02
CA PHE A 475 -6.49 -0.82 18.77
C PHE A 475 -7.00 -0.11 20.04
N LEU A 476 -7.03 -0.82 21.18
CA LEU A 476 -7.45 -0.23 22.45
C LEU A 476 -6.56 0.94 22.87
N LYS A 477 -5.25 0.81 22.64
CA LYS A 477 -4.30 1.91 22.87
C LYS A 477 -4.60 3.12 21.97
N GLN A 478 -4.90 2.92 20.69
CA GLN A 478 -5.29 4.01 19.78
C GLN A 478 -6.61 4.65 20.21
N SER A 479 -7.63 3.84 20.49
CA SER A 479 -8.93 4.30 20.99
C SER A 479 -8.79 5.15 22.26
N ALA A 480 -7.91 4.77 23.20
CA ALA A 480 -7.66 5.54 24.41
C ALA A 480 -7.02 6.91 24.16
N THR A 481 -6.37 7.13 23.01
CA THR A 481 -5.83 8.45 22.63
C THR A 481 -6.88 9.38 22.01
N ILE A 482 -8.08 8.89 21.71
CA ILE A 482 -9.15 9.68 21.11
C ILE A 482 -9.86 10.48 22.20
N GLY A 483 -9.71 11.81 22.14
CA GLY A 483 -10.39 12.73 23.04
C GLY A 483 -11.90 12.74 22.82
N GLN A 484 -12.65 12.92 23.90
CA GLN A 484 -14.09 13.15 23.84
C GLN A 484 -14.38 14.59 23.39
N ILE A 485 -15.44 14.76 22.60
CA ILE A 485 -15.95 16.05 22.15
C ILE A 485 -17.41 16.20 22.59
N GLU A 486 -17.92 17.43 22.62
CA GLU A 486 -19.36 17.65 22.79
C GLU A 486 -20.08 17.18 21.52
N ARG A 487 -21.04 16.25 21.69
CA ARG A 487 -21.84 15.68 20.61
C ARG A 487 -23.33 16.00 20.81
N PRO A 488 -24.07 16.36 19.74
CA PRO A 488 -23.58 16.56 18.36
C PRO A 488 -22.65 17.78 18.23
N PHE A 489 -21.58 17.64 17.45
CA PHE A 489 -20.60 18.71 17.25
C PHE A 489 -21.21 19.89 16.48
N ARG A 490 -20.88 21.10 16.90
CA ARG A 490 -21.27 22.35 16.24
C ARG A 490 -20.01 23.19 16.02
N PRO A 491 -19.67 23.55 14.77
CA PRO A 491 -18.51 24.39 14.49
C PRO A 491 -18.64 25.74 15.20
N ASP A 492 -17.54 26.22 15.74
CA ASP A 492 -17.43 27.59 16.22
C ASP A 492 -17.50 28.53 15.01
N SER A 493 -18.51 29.40 14.99
CA SER A 493 -18.73 30.32 13.87
C SER A 493 -18.11 31.70 14.10
N GLY A 494 -17.53 31.95 15.28
CA GLY A 494 -17.04 33.26 15.72
C GLY A 494 -18.12 34.36 15.77
N LYS A 495 -19.37 34.08 15.39
CA LYS A 495 -20.51 35.01 15.43
C LYS A 495 -21.15 35.10 16.82
N ASP A 496 -20.83 34.14 17.67
CA ASP A 496 -21.29 33.97 19.04
C ASP A 496 -20.56 34.89 20.04
N LEU A 497 -19.47 35.55 19.63
CA LEU A 497 -18.82 36.60 20.43
C LEU A 497 -19.39 38.01 20.18
N GLY A 498 -20.19 38.19 19.12
CA GLY A 498 -20.82 39.48 18.79
C GLY A 498 -22.07 39.80 19.61
N SER A 499 -22.65 38.80 20.29
CA SER A 499 -23.97 38.88 20.93
C SER A 499 -23.94 38.65 22.44
N ILE A 500 -22.88 39.09 23.13
CA ILE A 500 -22.88 39.21 24.61
C ILE A 500 -24.07 40.09 25.11
N TRP A 501 -24.81 40.77 24.22
CA TRP A 501 -25.95 41.62 24.55
C TRP A 501 -27.28 41.34 23.84
N GLN A 502 -27.53 40.16 23.28
CA GLN A 502 -28.90 39.78 22.92
C GLN A 502 -29.20 38.33 23.31
N ARG A 503 -29.93 38.17 24.43
CA ARG A 503 -30.77 36.99 24.65
C ARG A 503 -31.80 36.96 23.52
N GLN A 504 -31.60 36.08 22.55
CA GLN A 504 -32.67 35.65 21.67
C GLN A 504 -33.08 34.24 22.07
N ASP A 505 -34.31 34.17 22.57
CA ASP A 505 -35.10 32.97 22.80
C ASP A 505 -35.40 32.30 21.45
N ASP A 506 -34.52 31.41 21.00
CA ASP A 506 -34.92 30.36 20.06
C ASP A 506 -34.88 29.03 20.81
N GLN A 507 -36.06 28.62 21.28
CA GLN A 507 -36.33 27.28 21.81
C GLN A 507 -36.10 26.24 20.70
N ILE A 508 -34.85 25.82 20.53
CA ILE A 508 -34.53 24.55 19.88
C ILE A 508 -34.67 23.49 20.97
N THR A 509 -35.51 22.49 20.71
CA THR A 509 -35.69 21.28 21.54
C THR A 509 -34.35 20.80 22.13
N PRO A 510 -34.32 20.36 23.40
CA PRO A 510 -33.07 19.96 24.04
C PRO A 510 -32.54 18.70 23.37
N VAL A 511 -31.67 18.87 22.38
CA VAL A 511 -30.78 17.81 21.92
C VAL A 511 -29.87 17.54 23.11
N VAL A 512 -29.99 16.35 23.70
CA VAL A 512 -29.16 15.94 24.84
C VAL A 512 -27.71 15.97 24.38
N ARG A 513 -26.98 17.00 24.83
CA ARG A 513 -25.55 17.13 24.60
C ARG A 513 -24.84 16.11 25.49
N LYS A 514 -23.92 15.35 24.91
CA LYS A 514 -23.09 14.39 25.66
C LYS A 514 -21.62 14.61 25.34
N LEU A 515 -20.78 14.35 26.33
CA LEU A 515 -19.34 14.27 26.13
C LEU A 515 -18.98 12.83 25.76
N ALA A 516 -18.61 12.62 24.51
CA ALA A 516 -18.28 11.31 23.96
C ALA A 516 -17.26 11.43 22.84
N LYS A 517 -16.51 10.36 22.58
CA LYS A 517 -15.61 10.27 21.44
C LYS A 517 -16.39 10.44 20.13
N PRO A 518 -15.73 10.94 19.07
CA PRO A 518 -16.26 10.86 17.71
C PRO A 518 -16.71 9.43 17.36
N ASN A 519 -17.77 9.30 16.57
CA ASN A 519 -18.12 8.00 16.01
C ASN A 519 -16.94 7.44 15.20
N ALA A 520 -16.79 6.11 15.21
CA ALA A 520 -15.75 5.45 14.45
C ALA A 520 -16.28 4.39 13.47
N LEU A 521 -15.59 4.26 12.33
CA LEU A 521 -15.74 3.15 11.40
C LEU A 521 -14.42 2.36 11.38
N MET A 522 -14.50 1.05 11.16
CA MET A 522 -13.36 0.15 11.08
C MET A 522 -13.41 -0.66 9.79
N PHE A 523 -12.25 -0.90 9.17
CA PHE A 523 -12.14 -1.66 7.93
C PHE A 523 -11.04 -2.72 8.05
N PHE A 524 -11.37 -3.95 7.66
CA PHE A 524 -10.44 -5.06 7.47
C PHE A 524 -11.09 -6.09 6.54
N HIS A 525 -10.30 -6.92 5.88
CA HIS A 525 -10.81 -7.74 4.78
C HIS A 525 -11.64 -8.94 5.23
N ILE A 526 -11.06 -9.84 6.03
CA ILE A 526 -11.68 -11.11 6.45
C ILE A 526 -12.67 -10.83 7.60
N PRO A 527 -13.96 -11.16 7.47
CA PRO A 527 -14.96 -10.86 8.49
C PRO A 527 -14.70 -11.61 9.79
N LEU A 528 -15.19 -11.04 10.89
CA LEU A 528 -15.16 -11.70 12.20
C LEU A 528 -16.20 -12.84 12.25
N PRO A 529 -16.01 -13.86 13.10
CA PRO A 529 -17.04 -14.88 13.35
C PRO A 529 -18.38 -14.26 13.78
N GLU A 530 -18.34 -13.17 14.55
CA GLU A 530 -19.52 -12.49 15.08
C GLU A 530 -20.39 -11.86 13.99
N THR A 531 -19.83 -11.58 12.80
CA THR A 531 -20.58 -11.12 11.62
C THR A 531 -21.72 -12.08 11.25
N TYR A 532 -21.56 -13.37 11.55
CA TYR A 532 -22.55 -14.42 11.27
C TYR A 532 -23.44 -14.75 12.47
N SER A 533 -23.27 -14.07 13.61
CA SER A 533 -24.11 -14.25 14.79
C SER A 533 -25.54 -13.74 14.58
N LYS A 534 -26.44 -14.10 15.50
CA LYS A 534 -27.83 -13.64 15.48
C LYS A 534 -27.88 -12.12 15.55
N ALA A 535 -28.64 -11.50 14.63
CA ALA A 535 -28.83 -10.06 14.60
C ALA A 535 -29.62 -9.55 15.82
N ASP A 536 -29.32 -8.32 16.23
CA ASP A 536 -30.14 -7.56 17.17
C ASP A 536 -31.56 -7.39 16.61
N MET A 537 -32.55 -7.28 17.50
CA MET A 537 -33.94 -7.00 17.11
C MET A 537 -34.20 -5.51 17.22
N ASN A 538 -34.88 -4.94 16.23
CA ASN A 538 -35.37 -3.56 16.31
C ASN A 538 -36.51 -3.49 17.34
N PRO A 539 -36.35 -2.77 18.47
CA PRO A 539 -37.38 -2.72 19.51
C PRO A 539 -38.72 -2.16 19.02
N SER A 540 -38.70 -1.27 18.03
CA SER A 540 -39.90 -0.61 17.50
C SER A 540 -40.66 -1.46 16.49
N THR A 541 -39.99 -2.34 15.74
CA THR A 541 -40.61 -3.14 14.67
C THR A 541 -40.63 -4.64 14.92
N GLY A 542 -39.86 -5.13 15.91
CA GLY A 542 -39.67 -6.54 16.21
C GLY A 542 -38.91 -7.33 15.14
N LYS A 543 -38.38 -6.66 14.10
CA LYS A 543 -37.64 -7.30 13.00
C LYS A 543 -36.14 -7.39 13.31
N PRO A 544 -35.46 -8.45 12.84
CA PRO A 544 -34.00 -8.51 12.94
C PRO A 544 -33.36 -7.36 12.15
N LEU A 545 -32.30 -6.77 12.72
CA LEU A 545 -31.47 -5.76 12.10
C LEU A 545 -30.42 -6.42 11.20
N ASP A 546 -30.92 -7.01 10.14
CA ASP A 546 -30.14 -7.66 9.08
C ASP A 546 -30.77 -7.31 7.74
N VAL A 547 -30.08 -6.46 6.97
CA VAL A 547 -30.63 -5.86 5.76
C VAL A 547 -29.69 -6.10 4.59
N GLY A 548 -30.22 -6.68 3.52
CA GLY A 548 -29.51 -7.09 2.31
C GLY A 548 -29.44 -8.60 2.16
N ILE A 549 -28.52 -9.06 1.32
CA ILE A 549 -28.34 -10.44 0.89
C ILE A 549 -27.18 -11.09 1.66
N SER A 550 -27.44 -12.26 2.24
CA SER A 550 -26.46 -13.15 2.84
C SER A 550 -26.81 -14.61 2.61
N GLY A 551 -25.90 -15.53 2.93
CA GLY A 551 -26.12 -16.97 2.82
C GLY A 551 -26.08 -17.53 1.39
N GLN A 552 -25.62 -16.73 0.42
CA GLN A 552 -25.39 -17.20 -0.95
C GLN A 552 -24.01 -17.85 -1.13
N GLU A 553 -23.11 -17.68 -0.15
CA GLU A 553 -21.80 -18.31 -0.07
C GLU A 553 -21.54 -18.80 1.38
N PRO A 554 -20.56 -19.69 1.59
CA PRO A 554 -20.15 -20.12 2.92
C PRO A 554 -19.66 -18.96 3.78
N HIS A 555 -19.62 -19.15 5.10
CA HIS A 555 -19.05 -18.14 5.99
C HIS A 555 -17.56 -17.96 5.68
N GLY A 556 -17.16 -16.72 5.40
CA GLY A 556 -15.78 -16.34 5.07
C GLY A 556 -14.93 -15.93 6.28
N ASN A 557 -15.41 -16.15 7.52
CA ASN A 557 -14.61 -15.83 8.70
C ASN A 557 -13.51 -16.88 8.96
N ALA A 558 -12.47 -16.46 9.68
CA ALA A 558 -11.50 -17.37 10.26
C ALA A 558 -12.15 -18.32 11.27
N LYS A 559 -11.63 -19.56 11.34
CA LYS A 559 -12.11 -20.56 12.30
C LYS A 559 -11.60 -20.33 13.72
N ASN A 560 -10.44 -19.68 13.84
CA ASN A 560 -9.82 -19.29 15.11
C ASN A 560 -10.04 -17.79 15.35
N SER A 561 -9.93 -17.37 16.61
CA SER A 561 -10.11 -15.98 17.00
C SER A 561 -9.44 -15.71 18.35
N ASP A 562 -8.79 -14.55 18.47
CA ASP A 562 -8.34 -13.99 19.76
C ASP A 562 -9.46 -13.18 20.44
N LYS A 563 -10.71 -13.37 19.97
CA LYS A 563 -11.94 -12.73 20.43
C LYS A 563 -11.89 -11.21 20.30
N PHE A 564 -11.47 -10.71 19.13
CA PHE A 564 -11.34 -9.27 18.90
C PHE A 564 -12.65 -8.50 19.13
N PHE A 565 -13.79 -9.11 18.80
CA PHE A 565 -15.08 -8.48 19.05
C PHE A 565 -15.29 -8.21 20.54
N GLU A 566 -15.15 -9.22 21.40
CA GLU A 566 -15.35 -9.09 22.85
C GLU A 566 -14.20 -8.38 23.56
N ASN A 567 -12.96 -8.68 23.17
CA ASN A 567 -11.77 -8.17 23.84
C ASN A 567 -11.34 -6.80 23.35
N GLY A 568 -11.78 -6.36 22.17
CA GLY A 568 -11.46 -5.07 21.58
C GLY A 568 -12.72 -4.22 21.42
N ILE A 569 -13.57 -4.58 20.46
CA ILE A 569 -14.70 -3.74 20.02
C ILE A 569 -15.66 -3.42 21.15
N LEU A 570 -16.10 -4.41 21.92
CA LEU A 570 -17.04 -4.20 23.03
C LEU A 570 -16.42 -3.48 24.24
N LYS A 571 -15.09 -3.46 24.35
CA LYS A 571 -14.38 -2.73 25.42
C LYS A 571 -14.09 -1.27 25.05
N ALA A 572 -14.04 -0.95 23.76
CA ALA A 572 -13.84 0.41 23.28
C ALA A 572 -15.16 1.19 23.34
N MET A 573 -15.42 1.84 24.47
CA MET A 573 -16.63 2.64 24.69
C MET A 573 -16.47 4.07 24.17
N GLU A 574 -17.58 4.68 23.74
CA GLU A 574 -17.57 6.09 23.31
C GLU A 574 -17.44 7.09 24.48
N SER A 575 -17.78 6.68 25.70
CA SER A 575 -17.64 7.49 26.92
C SER A 575 -17.20 6.62 28.09
N GLU A 576 -16.46 7.21 29.03
CA GLU A 576 -16.04 6.57 30.29
C GLU A 576 -17.17 6.60 31.34
N HIS A 577 -18.16 7.46 31.16
CA HIS A 577 -19.30 7.55 32.06
C HIS A 577 -20.32 6.46 31.71
N VAL A 578 -20.56 5.57 32.68
CA VAL A 578 -21.61 4.55 32.65
C VAL A 578 -22.97 5.23 32.81
N GLY A 579 -23.41 5.96 31.79
CA GLY A 579 -24.80 6.38 31.65
C GLY A 579 -25.68 5.19 31.25
N HIS A 580 -27.00 5.38 31.25
CA HIS A 580 -27.99 4.33 30.97
C HIS A 580 -27.91 3.69 29.55
N GLU A 581 -27.01 4.15 28.68
CA GLU A 581 -26.79 3.61 27.33
C GLU A 581 -25.30 3.43 27.05
N ASN A 582 -24.76 2.24 27.34
CA ASN A 582 -23.39 1.85 27.03
C ASN A 582 -23.22 1.66 25.51
N ALA A 583 -22.75 2.67 24.80
CA ALA A 583 -22.51 2.60 23.37
C ALA A 583 -21.00 2.43 23.03
N GLN A 584 -20.69 1.55 22.08
CA GLN A 584 -19.34 1.33 21.59
C GLN A 584 -18.87 2.50 20.74
N GLU A 585 -17.57 2.82 20.76
CA GLU A 585 -16.95 3.84 19.92
C GLU A 585 -17.11 3.52 18.42
N VAL A 586 -16.80 2.26 18.06
CA VAL A 586 -16.94 1.75 16.70
C VAL A 586 -18.40 1.44 16.43
N LYS A 587 -18.98 2.14 15.45
CA LYS A 587 -20.37 1.95 15.04
C LYS A 587 -20.52 0.98 13.89
N VAL A 588 -19.51 0.93 13.02
CA VAL A 588 -19.54 0.12 11.78
C VAL A 588 -18.19 -0.55 11.56
N ILE A 589 -18.24 -1.81 11.15
CA ILE A 589 -17.14 -2.58 10.62
C ILE A 589 -17.46 -2.93 9.16
N GLY A 590 -16.58 -2.50 8.25
CA GLY A 590 -16.66 -2.76 6.82
C GLY A 590 -15.70 -3.89 6.40
N ASN A 591 -16.23 -4.91 5.71
CA ASN A 591 -15.46 -6.07 5.23
C ASN A 591 -15.54 -6.25 3.71
N GLY A 592 -14.54 -6.93 3.14
CA GLY A 592 -14.55 -7.49 1.78
C GLY A 592 -14.75 -9.01 1.84
N HIS A 593 -13.94 -9.75 1.09
CA HIS A 593 -13.72 -11.21 1.15
C HIS A 593 -14.90 -12.07 0.68
N CYS A 594 -16.10 -11.77 1.16
CA CYS A 594 -17.34 -12.39 0.71
C CYS A 594 -17.87 -11.62 -0.49
N HIS A 595 -17.98 -12.28 -1.64
CA HIS A 595 -18.16 -11.60 -2.92
C HIS A 595 -19.62 -11.48 -3.37
N ILE A 596 -20.53 -12.23 -2.74
CA ILE A 596 -21.97 -12.20 -3.00
C ILE A 596 -22.82 -12.03 -1.73
N THR A 597 -22.14 -11.84 -0.59
CA THR A 597 -22.69 -11.36 0.68
C THR A 597 -22.49 -9.87 0.77
N GLU A 598 -23.57 -9.15 1.04
CA GLU A 598 -23.62 -7.69 0.93
C GLU A 598 -24.59 -7.07 1.93
N ASN A 599 -25.02 -7.85 2.92
CA ASN A 599 -25.87 -7.37 4.00
C ASN A 599 -25.09 -6.47 4.99
N CYS A 600 -25.86 -5.66 5.72
CA CYS A 600 -25.43 -5.05 6.97
C CYS A 600 -26.23 -5.66 8.11
N ARG A 601 -25.54 -6.22 9.10
CA ARG A 601 -26.13 -6.85 10.28
C ARG A 601 -25.66 -6.16 11.55
N ARG A 602 -26.58 -5.80 12.45
CA ARG A 602 -26.21 -5.31 13.78
C ARG A 602 -26.09 -6.46 14.77
N VAL A 603 -24.96 -6.54 15.46
CA VAL A 603 -24.69 -7.53 16.51
C VAL A 603 -24.15 -6.78 17.73
N GLN A 604 -24.86 -6.87 18.85
CA GLN A 604 -24.51 -6.21 20.11
C GLN A 604 -24.18 -4.71 19.93
N GLY A 605 -25.03 -4.01 19.16
CA GLY A 605 -24.89 -2.58 18.92
C GLY A 605 -23.93 -2.15 17.81
N VAL A 606 -23.16 -3.08 17.22
CA VAL A 606 -22.18 -2.77 16.16
C VAL A 606 -22.66 -3.30 14.81
N TRP A 607 -22.58 -2.49 13.77
CA TRP A 607 -22.97 -2.88 12.41
C TRP A 607 -21.81 -3.54 11.66
N MET A 608 -22.01 -4.76 11.19
CA MET A 608 -21.09 -5.51 10.32
C MET A 608 -21.61 -5.43 8.88
N CYS A 609 -20.84 -4.83 7.98
CA CYS A 609 -21.29 -4.47 6.63
C CYS A 609 -20.31 -4.95 5.56
N PHE A 610 -20.78 -5.78 4.63
CA PHE A 610 -19.97 -6.24 3.50
C PHE A 610 -19.97 -5.26 2.32
N GLY A 611 -18.85 -5.15 1.61
CA GLY A 611 -18.66 -4.19 0.50
C GLY A 611 -19.40 -4.52 -0.81
N GLY A 612 -19.74 -5.80 -1.05
CA GLY A 612 -20.64 -6.21 -2.14
C GLY A 612 -20.01 -6.47 -3.52
N GLY A 613 -18.70 -6.78 -3.61
CA GLY A 613 -18.04 -7.34 -4.80
C GLY A 613 -18.10 -6.45 -6.06
N GLY A 614 -17.32 -5.37 -6.09
CA GLY A 614 -17.43 -4.29 -7.08
C GLY A 614 -16.67 -4.47 -8.40
N SER A 615 -16.11 -5.64 -8.69
CA SER A 615 -15.15 -5.83 -9.79
C SER A 615 -15.57 -6.91 -10.78
N TYR A 616 -15.41 -6.67 -12.08
CA TYR A 616 -15.59 -7.71 -13.10
C TYR A 616 -14.49 -8.77 -13.10
N SER A 617 -13.34 -8.49 -12.47
CA SER A 617 -12.26 -9.46 -12.27
C SER A 617 -12.45 -10.28 -10.98
N GLY A 618 -13.21 -9.75 -10.01
CA GLY A 618 -13.57 -10.42 -8.76
C GLY A 618 -14.63 -11.51 -8.94
N TYR A 619 -14.59 -12.52 -8.08
CA TYR A 619 -15.63 -13.56 -8.10
C TYR A 619 -17.02 -12.94 -7.87
N SER A 620 -18.06 -13.59 -8.38
CA SER A 620 -19.45 -13.24 -8.09
C SER A 620 -20.34 -14.43 -8.50
N LYS A 621 -21.56 -14.14 -8.92
CA LYS A 621 -22.52 -15.09 -9.46
C LYS A 621 -23.25 -14.44 -10.64
N VAL A 622 -23.43 -15.17 -11.73
CA VAL A 622 -24.23 -14.69 -12.86
C VAL A 622 -25.63 -14.27 -12.38
N GLY A 623 -26.00 -13.02 -12.67
CA GLY A 623 -27.25 -12.40 -12.21
C GLY A 623 -27.13 -11.61 -10.90
N PHE A 624 -25.97 -11.61 -10.25
CA PHE A 624 -25.65 -10.72 -9.15
C PHE A 624 -24.91 -9.50 -9.71
N ASP A 625 -25.56 -8.34 -9.62
CA ASP A 625 -24.98 -7.10 -10.11
C ASP A 625 -23.77 -6.68 -9.27
N ARG A 626 -22.73 -6.11 -9.90
CA ARG A 626 -21.61 -5.51 -9.14
C ARG A 626 -22.12 -4.37 -8.29
N ARG A 627 -21.69 -4.28 -7.02
CA ARG A 627 -22.18 -3.25 -6.08
C ARG A 627 -21.06 -2.63 -5.29
N PHE A 628 -21.32 -1.40 -4.86
CA PHE A 628 -20.42 -0.63 -4.03
C PHE A 628 -21.20 -0.09 -2.85
N ARG A 629 -20.61 -0.16 -1.65
CA ARG A 629 -21.22 0.39 -0.44
C ARG A 629 -20.79 1.84 -0.24
N ILE A 630 -21.77 2.68 0.08
CA ILE A 630 -21.57 4.06 0.43
C ILE A 630 -21.84 4.24 1.92
N TYR A 631 -21.00 5.04 2.57
CA TYR A 631 -21.28 5.64 3.88
C TYR A 631 -21.40 7.14 3.70
N ASP A 632 -22.63 7.65 3.87
CA ASP A 632 -22.96 9.07 3.78
C ASP A 632 -23.06 9.60 5.22
N ILE A 633 -22.01 10.30 5.66
CA ILE A 633 -21.85 10.74 7.04
C ILE A 633 -22.18 12.22 7.10
N THR A 634 -23.14 12.56 7.96
CA THR A 634 -23.68 13.91 8.07
C THR A 634 -23.60 14.42 9.51
N GLU A 635 -23.88 15.70 9.71
CA GLU A 635 -23.87 16.34 11.04
C GLU A 635 -22.52 16.17 11.75
N TYR A 636 -21.42 16.33 10.99
CA TYR A 636 -20.05 16.25 11.51
C TYR A 636 -19.75 14.92 12.23
N GLY A 637 -20.23 13.81 11.66
CA GLY A 637 -19.96 12.47 12.19
C GLY A 637 -21.07 11.90 13.06
N GLU A 638 -22.09 12.68 13.44
CA GLU A 638 -23.15 12.20 14.33
C GLU A 638 -24.06 11.17 13.64
N THR A 639 -24.42 11.41 12.38
CA THR A 639 -25.30 10.53 11.61
C THR A 639 -24.51 9.74 10.57
N ILE A 640 -24.63 8.42 10.59
CA ILE A 640 -24.03 7.50 9.60
C ILE A 640 -25.15 6.81 8.84
N ARG A 641 -25.30 7.12 7.55
CA ARG A 641 -26.22 6.44 6.63
C ARG A 641 -25.43 5.53 5.69
N THR A 642 -25.98 4.38 5.34
CA THR A 642 -25.40 3.49 4.32
C THR A 642 -26.45 3.07 3.30
N TYR A 643 -25.98 2.82 2.09
CA TYR A 643 -26.72 2.21 0.99
C TYR A 643 -25.71 1.58 0.03
N LYS A 644 -26.20 0.86 -0.96
CA LYS A 644 -25.38 0.33 -2.06
C LYS A 644 -25.82 0.91 -3.38
N ARG A 645 -24.86 1.17 -4.27
CA ARG A 645 -25.10 1.46 -5.68
C ARG A 645 -24.65 0.27 -6.53
N THR A 646 -25.50 -0.20 -7.43
CA THR A 646 -25.17 -1.28 -8.37
C THR A 646 -24.52 -0.74 -9.65
N GLU A 647 -23.95 -1.61 -10.47
CA GLU A 647 -23.46 -1.31 -11.82
C GLU A 647 -24.53 -0.77 -12.78
N LYS A 648 -25.81 -0.89 -12.40
CA LYS A 648 -26.98 -0.36 -13.13
C LYS A 648 -27.54 0.92 -12.52
N ASP A 649 -26.81 1.54 -11.59
CA ASP A 649 -27.21 2.74 -10.84
C ASP A 649 -28.43 2.57 -9.92
N GLU A 650 -28.79 1.33 -9.58
CA GLU A 650 -29.85 1.07 -8.60
C GLU A 650 -29.33 1.30 -7.18
N ILE A 651 -30.13 1.96 -6.35
CA ILE A 651 -29.83 2.18 -4.94
C ILE A 651 -30.58 1.16 -4.10
N LEU A 652 -29.82 0.39 -3.31
CA LEU A 652 -30.34 -0.71 -2.50
C LEU A 652 -30.03 -0.49 -1.01
N ASP A 653 -30.90 -1.02 -0.16
CA ASP A 653 -30.71 -1.15 1.29
C ASP A 653 -30.28 0.14 2.01
N ASP A 654 -30.98 1.23 1.70
CA ASP A 654 -30.80 2.53 2.34
C ASP A 654 -31.27 2.51 3.80
N MET A 655 -30.34 2.79 4.72
CA MET A 655 -30.61 2.78 6.16
C MET A 655 -29.67 3.70 6.95
N ILE A 656 -30.12 4.10 8.15
CA ILE A 656 -29.33 4.89 9.09
C ILE A 656 -28.79 3.96 10.18
N LEU A 657 -27.46 3.90 10.30
CA LEU A 657 -26.73 3.01 11.21
C LEU A 657 -26.51 3.65 12.59
N ALA A 658 -26.27 4.97 12.62
CA ALA A 658 -26.07 5.77 13.84
C ALA A 658 -26.69 7.16 13.66
N GLY A 659 -27.17 7.77 14.75
CA GLY A 659 -27.79 9.10 14.77
C GLY A 659 -29.29 9.09 15.15
N PRO A 660 -29.99 10.24 15.12
CA PRO A 660 -31.35 10.43 15.66
C PRO A 660 -32.46 9.54 15.06
N ARG A 661 -32.19 8.89 13.93
CA ARG A 661 -33.13 7.99 13.22
C ARG A 661 -32.63 6.56 13.08
N ALA A 662 -31.50 6.24 13.72
CA ALA A 662 -31.00 4.87 13.77
C ALA A 662 -31.92 4.01 14.66
N PRO A 663 -32.00 2.68 14.42
CA PRO A 663 -32.65 1.77 15.36
C PRO A 663 -32.03 1.91 16.76
N PRO A 664 -32.84 2.01 17.83
CA PRO A 664 -32.30 2.19 19.18
C PRO A 664 -31.46 0.98 19.60
N PHE A 665 -30.53 1.18 20.53
CA PHE A 665 -29.83 0.07 21.18
C PHE A 665 -30.85 -0.75 21.99
N SER A 666 -30.69 -2.06 21.96
CA SER A 666 -31.57 -3.03 22.63
C SER A 666 -31.25 -3.19 24.10
#